data_AF-A0A452RM01-F1
#
_entry.id   AF-A0A452RM01-F1
#
_cell.length_a   1.000
_cell.length_b   1.000
_cell.length_c   1.000
_cell.angle_alpha   90.00
_cell.angle_beta   90.00
_cell.angle_gamma   90.00
#
_symmetry.space_group_name_H-M   'P 1'
#
loop_
_entity.id
_entity.type
_entity.pdbx_description
1 polymer ?
#
loop_
_entity_poly.entity_id
_entity_poly.type
_entity_poly.pdbx_seq_one_letter_code
_entity_poly.pdbx_strand_id
1 'polypeptide(L)'
;MGQSQNHGGTGGEKLGWPQPFLPIPRPNRRNASWRPLTAGRNHRFHHHADGDHCTLWLGEWVPSANSRLVSEKLLVITVATAETEGYRRFLRSAEFFNYTVRTLGLGEEWRGGDVARTVGGGQKVRWLKKEMEKYADREDMVIMFVDSYDVILAGSPSELLKKFVQSGSHLLFSAEGFCWPEWGLAEQYPEVGTGKRFLNSGGFIGFAPTVHQVVRQWKYKDDDDDQLFYTRLYLDPGLREKLSLSLDHKSRIFQNLNGALDEVVLKFDRNRVRIRNVAYDTLPVVVHGNGPTKLQLNYLGNYVPNGWTPQGGCGFCGQDRRTLPGGQTPSYTFLLTTVPLLSLGHYLFSPLYPRLSAPHLQEVYHEPHVADSWPQLQDHFSAVKLVGPEEALTPGEARDMAMDTCRQDPECEFYFSLDADAVITNQQTLRILIEENRKVIAPMLSRHGKLWSNFWGALSPDEYYARSEDYVELVQRKRVGVWNVPYISQAYVIRGETLRTELPQREVFSGSDTDPDMAFCKSLRDKGIFLHLSNQHEFGRLLATSRYDTDHLHPDLWQIFDNPLDWKEQYIHENYSRALEGEGLVEQPCPDVYWFPLLSDQMCDELVEEMELYGQWSGGRHEDSRLAGGYENVPTVDIHMKQVGYEDQWLQLLRTYVGPMTESLFPGYHTKTRAVMNFVVRYRPDEQPSLRPHHDSSTFTLNVALNHKGLDYEGGGCRFLRYDCIVSSPRKGWGLLHPGRLTHYHEGLPTTRGTRYIMVSFVDP
;
A
#
# COMPACT_ATOMS: atom_id res chain seq x y z
N MET A 1 20.66 31.13 -49.34
CA MET A 1 21.12 29.97 -50.17
C MET A 1 21.73 28.97 -49.21
N GLY A 2 21.31 27.72 -49.04
CA GLY A 2 20.18 26.94 -49.55
C GLY A 2 19.88 25.86 -48.50
N GLN A 3 18.61 25.47 -48.43
CA GLN A 3 18.04 24.47 -47.52
C GLN A 3 18.49 23.04 -47.89
N SER A 4 18.52 22.14 -46.91
CA SER A 4 18.21 20.72 -47.14
C SER A 4 17.37 20.18 -46.00
N GLN A 5 16.09 19.94 -46.31
CA GLN A 5 15.16 19.11 -45.56
C GLN A 5 15.60 17.65 -45.68
N ASN A 6 15.32 16.84 -44.66
CA ASN A 6 15.13 15.40 -44.86
C ASN A 6 13.97 14.91 -43.98
N HIS A 7 12.93 14.46 -44.66
CA HIS A 7 11.76 13.77 -44.12
C HIS A 7 12.11 12.31 -43.82
N GLY A 8 11.81 11.84 -42.60
CA GLY A 8 11.74 10.42 -42.26
C GLY A 8 10.28 10.03 -42.06
N GLY A 9 9.72 9.32 -43.04
CA GLY A 9 8.39 8.72 -42.95
C GLY A 9 8.41 7.47 -42.08
N THR A 10 7.46 7.38 -41.15
CA THR A 10 7.21 6.22 -40.30
C THR A 10 6.33 5.21 -41.05
N GLY A 11 6.96 4.10 -41.49
CA GLY A 11 6.28 2.89 -41.88
C GLY A 11 5.82 2.12 -40.64
N GLY A 12 4.53 1.83 -40.56
CA GLY A 12 3.93 1.07 -39.47
C GLY A 12 4.21 -0.43 -39.57
N GLU A 13 4.78 -0.99 -38.51
CA GLU A 13 4.67 -2.41 -38.19
C GLU A 13 3.85 -2.59 -36.92
N LYS A 14 2.75 -3.32 -37.07
CA LYS A 14 1.80 -3.71 -36.03
C LYS A 14 2.44 -4.77 -35.13
N LEU A 15 2.73 -4.44 -33.87
CA LEU A 15 2.94 -5.44 -32.82
C LEU A 15 1.62 -5.68 -32.08
N GLY A 16 1.19 -6.93 -32.12
CA GLY A 16 -0.14 -7.38 -31.69
C GLY A 16 -0.36 -7.37 -30.18
N TRP A 17 -1.55 -6.92 -29.80
CA TRP A 17 -2.13 -7.05 -28.47
C TRP A 17 -2.63 -8.49 -28.23
N PRO A 18 -2.49 -9.05 -27.02
CA PRO A 18 -3.09 -10.34 -26.69
C PRO A 18 -4.60 -10.17 -26.43
N GLN A 19 -5.42 -10.88 -27.21
CA GLN A 19 -6.86 -11.04 -27.00
C GLN A 19 -7.16 -12.38 -26.28
N PRO A 20 -8.36 -12.53 -25.69
CA PRO A 20 -8.59 -13.15 -24.38
C PRO A 20 -8.86 -14.66 -24.41
N PHE A 21 -8.61 -15.30 -23.27
CA PHE A 21 -8.92 -16.71 -23.01
C PHE A 21 -10.44 -16.98 -23.04
N LEU A 22 -10.85 -17.92 -23.90
CA LEU A 22 -12.18 -18.51 -23.94
C LEU A 22 -12.36 -19.60 -22.86
N PRO A 23 -13.61 -19.87 -22.40
CA PRO A 23 -13.89 -20.61 -21.18
C PRO A 23 -13.81 -22.14 -21.35
N ILE A 24 -13.29 -22.81 -20.31
CA ILE A 24 -13.22 -24.28 -20.19
C ILE A 24 -14.60 -24.84 -19.78
N PRO A 25 -15.07 -25.97 -20.35
CA PRO A 25 -16.42 -26.49 -20.06
C PRO A 25 -16.50 -27.27 -18.73
N ARG A 26 -17.62 -27.11 -18.03
CA ARG A 26 -17.98 -27.86 -16.81
C ARG A 26 -18.27 -29.33 -17.12
N PRO A 27 -17.84 -30.29 -16.28
CA PRO A 27 -18.40 -31.63 -16.29
C PRO A 27 -19.69 -31.69 -15.45
N ASN A 28 -20.67 -32.42 -15.98
CA ASN A 28 -21.99 -32.67 -15.41
C ASN A 28 -22.12 -34.19 -15.17
N ARG A 29 -22.63 -34.59 -13.99
CA ARG A 29 -23.30 -35.88 -13.59
C ARG A 29 -22.83 -36.31 -12.20
N ARG A 30 -23.67 -36.32 -11.16
CA ARG A 30 -24.87 -37.15 -10.82
C ARG A 30 -24.53 -38.05 -9.62
N ASN A 31 -25.31 -37.84 -8.54
CA ASN A 31 -25.84 -38.79 -7.57
C ASN A 31 -25.03 -40.04 -7.18
N ALA A 32 -24.61 -40.08 -5.92
CA ALA A 32 -24.61 -41.31 -5.12
C ALA A 32 -25.03 -40.97 -3.68
N SER A 33 -26.29 -41.31 -3.37
CA SER A 33 -26.77 -41.52 -2.01
C SER A 33 -26.23 -42.85 -1.47
N TRP A 34 -25.97 -42.97 -0.17
CA TRP A 34 -26.62 -43.92 0.75
C TRP A 34 -26.03 -43.81 2.17
N ARG A 35 -26.91 -44.02 3.14
CA ARG A 35 -26.83 -43.74 4.58
C ARG A 35 -26.19 -44.91 5.39
N PRO A 36 -25.95 -44.73 6.71
CA PRO A 36 -24.98 -45.48 7.51
C PRO A 36 -25.58 -46.71 8.22
N LEU A 37 -24.71 -47.58 8.73
CA LEU A 37 -25.07 -48.64 9.67
C LEU A 37 -24.25 -48.56 10.96
N THR A 38 -24.99 -48.59 12.06
CA THR A 38 -24.63 -48.54 13.47
C THR A 38 -24.37 -49.92 14.09
N ALA A 39 -23.71 -49.92 15.25
CA ALA A 39 -23.68 -50.93 16.33
C ALA A 39 -22.82 -52.19 16.10
N GLY A 40 -22.09 -52.74 17.07
CA GLY A 40 -21.89 -52.40 18.48
C GLY A 40 -21.11 -53.50 19.23
N ARG A 41 -20.63 -53.13 20.43
CA ARG A 41 -20.38 -53.93 21.66
C ARG A 41 -19.22 -54.97 21.77
N ASN A 42 -18.41 -54.70 22.81
CA ASN A 42 -17.95 -55.55 23.92
C ASN A 42 -17.08 -56.80 23.69
N HIS A 43 -15.87 -56.81 24.30
CA HIS A 43 -15.48 -57.59 25.51
C HIS A 43 -13.96 -57.43 25.77
N ARG A 44 -13.56 -56.81 26.89
CA ARG A 44 -13.00 -57.37 28.15
C ARG A 44 -11.74 -58.26 28.04
N PHE A 45 -10.64 -57.69 28.58
CA PHE A 45 -9.59 -58.24 29.48
C PHE A 45 -9.40 -59.76 29.62
N HIS A 46 -8.13 -60.19 29.51
CA HIS A 46 -7.51 -61.08 30.49
C HIS A 46 -5.98 -60.90 30.58
N HIS A 47 -5.50 -60.82 31.81
CA HIS A 47 -4.10 -60.95 32.24
C HIS A 47 -3.60 -62.38 32.07
N HIS A 48 -2.31 -62.55 31.77
CA HIS A 48 -1.50 -63.64 32.32
C HIS A 48 -0.06 -63.16 32.55
N ALA A 49 0.41 -63.38 33.77
CA ALA A 49 1.80 -63.33 34.19
C ALA A 49 2.41 -64.72 33.99
N ASP A 50 3.72 -64.78 33.72
CA ASP A 50 4.62 -65.82 34.24
C ASP A 50 6.07 -65.34 34.13
N GLY A 51 6.85 -65.69 35.15
CA GLY A 51 8.21 -65.23 35.36
C GLY A 51 9.30 -66.28 35.06
N ASP A 52 10.49 -65.90 35.53
CA ASP A 52 11.70 -66.69 35.79
C ASP A 52 12.78 -66.83 34.69
N HIS A 53 13.91 -66.20 35.05
CA HIS A 53 15.28 -66.72 35.13
C HIS A 53 16.38 -65.89 34.46
N CYS A 54 17.16 -65.26 35.36
CA CYS A 54 18.50 -64.72 35.15
C CYS A 54 19.46 -65.71 34.49
N THR A 55 20.29 -65.19 33.58
CA THR A 55 21.67 -65.66 33.43
C THR A 55 22.56 -64.44 33.20
N LEU A 56 23.50 -64.24 34.12
CA LEU A 56 24.54 -63.21 34.08
C LEU A 56 25.60 -63.58 33.03
N TRP A 57 25.92 -62.65 32.14
CA TRP A 57 27.23 -62.56 31.50
C TRP A 57 27.75 -61.12 31.65
N LEU A 58 28.91 -61.01 32.30
CA LEU A 58 29.69 -59.79 32.49
C LEU A 58 30.33 -59.37 31.16
N GLY A 59 30.17 -58.11 30.77
CA GLY A 59 30.85 -57.51 29.62
C GLY A 59 30.60 -56.00 29.55
N GLU A 60 31.61 -55.24 29.99
CA GLU A 60 31.95 -53.84 29.70
C GLU A 60 30.85 -52.75 29.68
N TRP A 61 31.02 -51.81 30.60
CA TRP A 61 30.34 -50.51 30.67
C TRP A 61 30.50 -49.72 29.35
N VAL A 62 29.42 -49.61 28.60
CA VAL A 62 29.20 -48.51 27.65
C VAL A 62 28.26 -47.52 28.33
N PRO A 63 28.65 -46.26 28.59
CA PRO A 63 27.70 -45.26 29.07
C PRO A 63 26.66 -45.03 27.97
N SER A 64 25.40 -45.37 28.24
CA SER A 64 24.28 -45.03 27.38
C SER A 64 24.10 -43.50 27.37
N ALA A 65 24.58 -42.82 26.33
CA ALA A 65 24.21 -41.44 26.04
C ALA A 65 22.77 -41.40 25.52
N ASN A 66 21.82 -41.51 26.43
CA ASN A 66 20.41 -41.22 26.17
C ASN A 66 19.83 -40.35 27.30
N SER A 67 20.61 -39.36 27.75
CA SER A 67 20.04 -38.24 28.48
C SER A 67 19.20 -37.44 27.48
N ARG A 68 17.88 -37.40 27.70
CA ARG A 68 17.02 -36.48 26.96
C ARG A 68 17.54 -35.06 27.23
N LEU A 69 18.18 -34.44 26.24
CA LEU A 69 18.53 -33.02 26.30
C LEU A 69 17.25 -32.22 26.55
N VAL A 70 17.15 -31.63 27.74
CA VAL A 70 16.00 -30.83 28.18
C VAL A 70 16.20 -29.41 27.67
N SER A 71 15.13 -28.74 27.23
CA SER A 71 15.19 -27.38 26.68
C SER A 71 15.82 -26.35 27.63
N GLU A 72 15.81 -26.58 28.95
CA GLU A 72 16.49 -25.77 29.97
C GLU A 72 18.02 -25.75 29.83
N LYS A 73 18.60 -26.71 29.10
CA LYS A 73 20.04 -26.81 28.86
C LYS A 73 20.50 -26.16 27.56
N LEU A 74 19.57 -25.55 26.81
CA LEU A 74 19.87 -24.77 25.61
C LEU A 74 19.97 -23.29 25.97
N LEU A 75 21.07 -22.65 25.53
CA LEU A 75 21.21 -21.19 25.58
C LEU A 75 21.49 -20.67 24.17
N VAL A 76 20.70 -19.67 23.74
CA VAL A 76 20.96 -18.94 22.50
C VAL A 76 21.82 -17.74 22.84
N ILE A 77 22.97 -17.62 22.19
CA ILE A 77 23.85 -16.45 22.32
C ILE A 77 23.80 -15.67 21.01
N THR A 78 23.68 -14.36 21.11
CA THR A 78 23.68 -13.46 19.95
C THR A 78 24.47 -12.20 20.26
N VAL A 79 24.78 -11.41 19.24
CA VAL A 79 25.42 -10.10 19.37
C VAL A 79 24.49 -9.03 18.85
N ALA A 80 24.37 -7.93 19.62
CA ALA A 80 23.70 -6.71 19.20
C ALA A 80 24.34 -5.54 19.94
N THR A 81 24.75 -4.50 19.23
CA THR A 81 25.30 -3.26 19.82
C THR A 81 24.21 -2.25 20.17
N ALA A 82 23.09 -2.29 19.46
CA ALA A 82 21.92 -1.47 19.69
C ALA A 82 20.62 -2.29 19.55
N GLU A 83 19.54 -1.80 20.14
CA GLU A 83 18.21 -2.40 20.00
C GLU A 83 17.53 -2.01 18.68
N THR A 84 18.08 -2.46 17.56
CA THR A 84 17.53 -2.22 16.23
C THR A 84 16.17 -2.92 16.05
N GLU A 85 15.40 -2.50 15.04
CA GLU A 85 14.12 -3.16 14.72
C GLU A 85 14.31 -4.61 14.28
N GLY A 86 15.44 -4.92 13.63
CA GLY A 86 15.88 -6.28 13.31
C GLY A 86 16.13 -7.13 14.56
N TYR A 87 16.89 -6.60 15.53
CA TYR A 87 17.13 -7.27 16.81
C TYR A 87 15.84 -7.50 17.60
N ARG A 88 14.94 -6.51 17.64
CA ARG A 88 13.62 -6.67 18.30
C ARG A 88 12.76 -7.72 17.59
N ARG A 89 12.81 -7.79 16.26
CA ARG A 89 12.14 -8.86 15.50
C ARG A 89 12.69 -10.25 15.85
N PHE A 90 14.02 -10.36 15.97
CA PHE A 90 14.66 -11.59 16.43
C PHE A 90 14.19 -11.99 17.84
N LEU A 91 14.23 -11.07 18.81
CA LEU A 91 13.78 -11.35 20.18
C LEU A 91 12.32 -11.79 20.25
N ARG A 92 11.40 -11.09 19.56
CA ARG A 92 9.98 -11.49 19.52
C ARG A 92 9.80 -12.93 19.00
N SER A 93 10.57 -13.31 17.98
CA SER A 93 10.54 -14.68 17.46
C SER A 93 11.10 -15.72 18.45
N ALA A 94 12.10 -15.33 19.25
CA ALA A 94 12.68 -16.17 20.28
C ALA A 94 11.75 -16.36 21.48
N GLU A 95 11.13 -15.27 21.95
CA GLU A 95 10.14 -15.25 23.03
C GLU A 95 8.91 -16.09 22.67
N PHE A 96 8.43 -16.02 21.42
CA PHE A 96 7.30 -16.84 20.96
C PHE A 96 7.51 -18.35 21.17
N PHE A 97 8.75 -18.82 21.07
CA PHE A 97 9.11 -20.22 21.29
C PHE A 97 9.71 -20.51 22.67
N ASN A 98 9.73 -19.52 23.57
CA ASN A 98 10.35 -19.59 24.90
C ASN A 98 11.84 -19.96 24.86
N TYR A 99 12.62 -19.36 23.95
CA TYR A 99 14.07 -19.47 23.98
C TYR A 99 14.67 -18.57 25.08
N THR A 100 15.69 -19.08 25.77
CA THR A 100 16.55 -18.26 26.62
C THR A 100 17.64 -17.64 25.76
N VAL A 101 17.64 -16.30 25.64
CA VAL A 101 18.59 -15.55 24.82
C VAL A 101 19.56 -14.76 25.71
N ARG A 102 20.86 -14.84 25.39
CA ARG A 102 21.91 -14.01 25.96
C ARG A 102 22.50 -13.11 24.87
N THR A 103 22.20 -11.82 24.98
CA THR A 103 22.74 -10.80 24.07
C THR A 103 24.08 -10.26 24.58
N LEU A 104 25.07 -10.21 23.71
CA LEU A 104 26.39 -9.66 23.97
C LEU A 104 26.57 -8.33 23.23
N GLY A 105 27.29 -7.39 23.85
CA GLY A 105 27.71 -6.14 23.21
C GLY A 105 26.72 -4.98 23.25
N LEU A 106 25.56 -5.11 23.90
CA LEU A 106 24.58 -4.01 23.99
C LEU A 106 25.20 -2.79 24.69
N GLY A 107 25.11 -1.63 24.04
CA GLY A 107 25.69 -0.37 24.53
C GLY A 107 27.18 -0.20 24.21
N GLU A 108 27.83 -1.22 23.66
CA GLU A 108 29.21 -1.12 23.18
C GLU A 108 29.24 -0.61 21.74
N GLU A 109 30.29 0.13 21.41
CA GLU A 109 30.56 0.57 20.04
C GLU A 109 30.90 -0.63 19.13
N TRP A 110 30.32 -0.66 17.93
CA TRP A 110 30.66 -1.66 16.92
C TRP A 110 32.01 -1.33 16.28
N ARG A 111 32.97 -2.24 16.42
CA ARG A 111 34.34 -2.18 15.88
C ARG A 111 34.63 -3.30 14.88
N GLY A 112 33.59 -4.04 14.48
CA GLY A 112 33.70 -5.17 13.56
C GLY A 112 33.77 -4.81 12.08
N GLY A 113 33.97 -3.54 11.72
CA GLY A 113 33.99 -3.07 10.33
C GLY A 113 32.59 -2.94 9.69
N ASP A 114 32.54 -2.54 8.42
CA ASP A 114 31.28 -2.41 7.67
C ASP A 114 30.87 -3.77 7.07
N VAL A 115 30.31 -4.63 7.91
CA VAL A 115 29.89 -6.00 7.55
C VAL A 115 28.75 -6.05 6.53
N ALA A 116 28.11 -4.92 6.22
CA ALA A 116 27.12 -4.86 5.14
C ALA A 116 27.80 -4.76 3.76
N ARG A 117 29.04 -4.26 3.70
CA ARG A 117 29.76 -4.00 2.44
C ARG A 117 31.01 -4.86 2.27
N THR A 118 31.69 -5.21 3.35
CA THR A 118 32.99 -5.92 3.33
C THR A 118 33.06 -7.03 4.38
N VAL A 119 34.22 -7.70 4.44
CA VAL A 119 34.57 -8.63 5.52
C VAL A 119 34.59 -7.96 6.90
N GLY A 120 34.47 -8.76 7.97
CA GLY A 120 34.59 -8.29 9.35
C GLY A 120 33.87 -9.16 10.38
N GLY A 121 33.43 -8.54 11.48
CA GLY A 121 32.62 -9.21 12.49
C GLY A 121 33.40 -9.97 13.57
N GLY A 122 34.73 -9.93 13.55
CA GLY A 122 35.61 -10.57 14.54
C GLY A 122 35.33 -10.17 15.99
N GLN A 123 34.81 -8.96 16.23
CA GLN A 123 34.33 -8.49 17.52
C GLN A 123 33.30 -9.46 18.14
N LYS A 124 32.44 -10.07 17.32
CA LYS A 124 31.47 -11.09 17.76
C LYS A 124 32.18 -12.29 18.38
N VAL A 125 33.23 -12.78 17.72
CA VAL A 125 34.02 -13.94 18.18
C VAL A 125 34.78 -13.60 19.46
N ARG A 126 35.34 -12.38 19.58
CA ARG A 126 35.98 -11.92 20.82
C ARG A 126 35.02 -11.92 22.00
N TRP A 127 33.81 -11.37 21.82
CA TRP A 127 32.79 -11.36 22.87
C TRP A 127 32.31 -12.76 23.22
N LEU A 128 32.05 -13.59 22.21
CA LEU A 128 31.63 -14.98 22.41
C LEU A 128 32.71 -15.78 23.14
N LYS A 129 33.99 -15.62 22.78
CA LYS A 129 35.12 -16.24 23.47
C LYS A 129 35.08 -15.96 24.97
N LYS A 130 34.95 -14.68 25.34
CA LYS A 130 34.89 -14.26 26.75
C LYS A 130 33.67 -14.84 27.47
N GLU A 131 32.52 -14.88 26.81
CA GLU A 131 31.30 -15.46 27.39
C GLU A 131 31.42 -16.99 27.60
N MET A 132 32.05 -17.69 26.65
CA MET A 132 32.21 -19.14 26.67
C MET A 132 33.16 -19.65 27.76
N GLU A 133 34.01 -18.80 28.34
CA GLU A 133 34.84 -19.17 29.51
C GLU A 133 34.00 -19.66 30.69
N LYS A 134 32.76 -19.17 30.84
CA LYS A 134 31.84 -19.59 31.91
C LYS A 134 31.29 -21.01 31.73
N TYR A 135 31.30 -21.51 30.50
CA TYR A 135 30.65 -22.77 30.12
C TYR A 135 31.66 -23.82 29.60
N ALA A 136 32.96 -23.57 29.77
CA ALA A 136 34.04 -24.41 29.23
C ALA A 136 33.92 -25.88 29.64
N ASP A 137 33.49 -26.15 30.87
CA ASP A 137 33.38 -27.51 31.45
C ASP A 137 31.92 -28.00 31.54
N ARG A 138 30.97 -27.31 30.89
CA ARG A 138 29.53 -27.63 30.97
C ARG A 138 29.09 -28.58 29.87
N GLU A 139 29.45 -29.86 30.00
CA GLU A 139 29.09 -30.92 29.03
C GLU A 139 27.58 -31.10 28.83
N ASP A 140 26.78 -30.73 29.83
CA ASP A 140 25.32 -30.81 29.81
C ASP A 140 24.65 -29.69 29.01
N MET A 141 25.40 -28.64 28.62
CA MET A 141 24.86 -27.45 27.95
C MET A 141 25.07 -27.47 26.44
N VAL A 142 24.03 -27.07 25.71
CA VAL A 142 24.08 -26.81 24.27
C VAL A 142 23.97 -25.31 24.05
N ILE A 143 24.89 -24.76 23.26
CA ILE A 143 24.89 -23.36 22.86
C ILE A 143 24.54 -23.27 21.39
N MET A 144 23.59 -22.39 21.06
CA MET A 144 23.39 -21.94 19.69
C MET A 144 23.83 -20.49 19.58
N PHE A 145 24.80 -20.21 18.71
CA PHE A 145 25.13 -18.85 18.32
C PHE A 145 24.38 -18.49 17.04
N VAL A 146 23.79 -17.31 16.98
CA VAL A 146 23.19 -16.73 15.77
C VAL A 146 23.40 -15.22 15.74
N ASP A 147 23.46 -14.64 14.54
CA ASP A 147 23.29 -13.19 14.37
C ASP A 147 21.87 -12.75 14.79
N SER A 148 21.61 -11.45 14.93
CA SER A 148 20.29 -10.95 15.39
C SER A 148 19.60 -9.95 14.48
N TYR A 149 20.33 -9.06 13.79
CA TYR A 149 19.71 -7.99 13.01
C TYR A 149 18.92 -8.55 11.81
N ASP A 150 19.36 -9.69 11.29
CA ASP A 150 18.87 -10.37 10.10
C ASP A 150 18.62 -11.86 10.34
N VAL A 151 18.15 -12.21 11.53
CA VAL A 151 17.74 -13.58 11.86
C VAL A 151 16.33 -13.61 12.46
N ILE A 152 15.55 -14.63 12.11
CA ILE A 152 14.29 -14.96 12.79
C ILE A 152 14.25 -16.45 13.13
N LEU A 153 13.64 -16.78 14.27
CA LEU A 153 13.42 -18.17 14.70
C LEU A 153 12.03 -18.65 14.25
N ALA A 154 11.99 -19.84 13.67
CA ALA A 154 10.83 -20.45 13.03
C ALA A 154 10.45 -21.81 13.62
N GLY A 155 11.21 -22.34 14.58
CA GLY A 155 10.97 -23.63 15.24
C GLY A 155 11.24 -23.58 16.73
N SER A 156 10.79 -24.59 17.48
CA SER A 156 10.92 -24.62 18.94
C SER A 156 12.27 -25.18 19.43
N PRO A 157 12.68 -24.87 20.67
CA PRO A 157 13.89 -25.44 21.28
C PRO A 157 13.92 -26.98 21.24
N SER A 158 12.78 -27.64 21.46
CA SER A 158 12.69 -29.10 21.45
C SER A 158 12.90 -29.68 20.05
N GLU A 159 12.39 -29.02 19.00
CA GLU A 159 12.64 -29.42 17.61
C GLU A 159 14.11 -29.21 17.23
N LEU A 160 14.68 -28.07 17.63
CA LEU A 160 16.08 -27.74 17.41
C LEU A 160 17.02 -28.79 18.00
N LEU A 161 16.87 -29.10 19.30
CA LEU A 161 17.69 -30.09 20.01
C LEU A 161 17.52 -31.48 19.40
N LYS A 162 16.29 -31.87 19.03
CA LYS A 162 16.04 -33.15 18.34
C LYS A 162 16.83 -33.24 17.03
N LYS A 163 16.79 -32.20 16.20
CA LYS A 163 17.53 -32.17 14.92
C LYS A 163 19.04 -32.11 15.11
N PHE A 164 19.51 -31.39 16.13
CA PHE A 164 20.93 -31.35 16.48
C PHE A 164 21.44 -32.74 16.89
N VAL A 165 20.74 -33.44 17.79
CA VAL A 165 21.09 -34.81 18.17
C VAL A 165 21.05 -35.76 16.97
N GLN A 166 20.05 -35.64 16.09
CA GLN A 166 19.95 -36.43 14.87
C GLN A 166 21.10 -36.19 13.88
N SER A 167 21.78 -35.05 13.96
CA SER A 167 22.95 -34.78 13.11
C SER A 167 24.18 -35.59 13.51
N GLY A 168 24.25 -36.06 14.77
CA GLY A 168 25.44 -36.72 15.33
C GLY A 168 26.65 -35.79 15.49
N SER A 169 26.50 -34.49 15.23
CA SER A 169 27.56 -33.49 15.34
C SER A 169 27.75 -33.04 16.79
N HIS A 170 28.98 -32.67 17.15
CA HIS A 170 29.25 -31.98 18.42
C HIS A 170 29.22 -30.46 18.26
N LEU A 171 29.46 -29.96 17.05
CA LEU A 171 29.30 -28.56 16.65
C LEU A 171 28.90 -28.48 15.17
N LEU A 172 27.66 -28.11 14.94
CA LEU A 172 27.04 -28.02 13.62
C LEU A 172 26.94 -26.55 13.20
N PHE A 173 27.66 -26.18 12.14
CA PHE A 173 27.55 -24.88 11.51
C PHE A 173 26.44 -24.86 10.46
N SER A 174 25.90 -23.66 10.21
CA SER A 174 25.06 -23.44 9.03
C SER A 174 25.87 -23.60 7.74
N ALA A 175 25.19 -23.99 6.66
CA ALA A 175 25.79 -24.17 5.35
C ALA A 175 25.22 -23.16 4.33
N GLU A 176 26.02 -22.75 3.36
CA GLU A 176 25.61 -21.83 2.29
C GLU A 176 26.17 -22.24 0.90
N GLY A 177 25.66 -21.56 -0.13
CA GLY A 177 26.01 -21.83 -1.53
C GLY A 177 27.36 -21.26 -1.97
N PHE A 178 27.94 -20.31 -1.23
CA PHE A 178 29.14 -19.58 -1.64
C PHE A 178 30.31 -19.87 -0.69
N CYS A 179 31.51 -20.06 -1.25
CA CYS A 179 32.74 -20.11 -0.46
C CYS A 179 33.26 -18.68 -0.27
N TRP A 180 32.92 -18.07 0.86
CA TRP A 180 33.25 -16.67 1.17
C TRP A 180 33.98 -16.58 2.51
N PRO A 181 34.95 -15.66 2.69
CA PRO A 181 35.42 -14.67 1.72
C PRO A 181 36.46 -15.19 0.72
N GLU A 182 37.23 -16.22 1.08
CA GLU A 182 38.29 -16.79 0.23
C GLU A 182 37.74 -17.94 -0.63
N TRP A 183 37.30 -17.63 -1.87
CA TRP A 183 36.72 -18.62 -2.78
C TRP A 183 37.68 -19.78 -3.15
N GLY A 184 38.99 -19.52 -3.13
CA GLY A 184 40.01 -20.54 -3.41
C GLY A 184 40.08 -21.67 -2.37
N LEU A 185 39.44 -21.51 -1.21
CA LEU A 185 39.35 -22.57 -0.19
C LEU A 185 38.33 -23.66 -0.56
N ALA A 186 37.52 -23.46 -1.59
CA ALA A 186 36.45 -24.38 -1.98
C ALA A 186 36.94 -25.82 -2.23
N GLU A 187 38.14 -25.98 -2.79
CA GLU A 187 38.74 -27.31 -3.07
C GLU A 187 39.06 -28.09 -1.80
N GLN A 188 39.28 -27.42 -0.67
CA GLN A 188 39.62 -28.06 0.60
C GLN A 188 38.38 -28.57 1.35
N TYR A 189 37.19 -28.09 0.97
CA TYR A 189 35.95 -28.57 1.58
C TYR A 189 35.66 -30.01 1.14
N PRO A 190 35.13 -30.87 2.03
CA PRO A 190 34.62 -32.17 1.64
C PRO A 190 33.59 -32.06 0.51
N GLU A 191 33.63 -33.01 -0.42
CA GLU A 191 32.61 -33.12 -1.47
C GLU A 191 31.25 -33.49 -0.86
N VAL A 192 30.19 -32.84 -1.31
CA VAL A 192 28.82 -33.10 -0.89
C VAL A 192 27.96 -33.34 -2.13
N GLY A 193 27.32 -34.51 -2.21
CA GLY A 193 26.56 -34.88 -3.41
C GLY A 193 25.35 -33.97 -3.66
N THR A 194 24.51 -33.78 -2.64
CA THR A 194 23.36 -32.87 -2.68
C THR A 194 23.32 -32.05 -1.39
N GLY A 195 23.39 -30.73 -1.51
CA GLY A 195 23.35 -29.81 -0.37
C GLY A 195 24.29 -28.62 -0.54
N LYS A 196 24.23 -27.70 0.41
CA LYS A 196 25.12 -26.55 0.53
C LYS A 196 26.48 -26.99 1.07
N ARG A 197 27.57 -26.58 0.42
CA ARG A 197 28.93 -27.13 0.68
C ARG A 197 29.73 -26.34 1.69
N PHE A 198 29.52 -25.03 1.78
CA PHE A 198 30.44 -24.13 2.46
C PHE A 198 29.88 -23.65 3.80
N LEU A 199 30.76 -23.33 4.74
CA LEU A 199 30.39 -22.89 6.09
C LEU A 199 29.87 -21.44 6.07
N ASN A 200 28.85 -21.16 6.87
CA ASN A 200 28.43 -19.79 7.22
C ASN A 200 28.46 -19.60 8.75
N SER A 201 29.08 -18.50 9.21
CA SER A 201 29.29 -18.24 10.65
C SER A 201 28.11 -17.59 11.37
N GLY A 202 27.11 -17.08 10.64
CA GLY A 202 25.96 -16.39 11.23
C GLY A 202 24.99 -17.32 11.99
N GLY A 203 25.24 -18.63 11.98
CA GLY A 203 24.52 -19.60 12.80
C GLY A 203 25.29 -20.89 13.02
N PHE A 204 25.40 -21.33 14.28
CA PHE A 204 25.90 -22.66 14.63
C PHE A 204 25.36 -23.13 15.99
N ILE A 205 25.33 -24.45 16.20
CA ILE A 205 24.87 -25.06 17.45
C ILE A 205 25.80 -26.21 17.86
N GLY A 206 26.18 -26.28 19.13
CA GLY A 206 27.05 -27.33 19.63
C GLY A 206 27.08 -27.44 21.15
N PHE A 207 27.77 -28.47 21.64
CA PHE A 207 28.03 -28.59 23.08
C PHE A 207 28.95 -27.45 23.55
N ALA A 208 28.67 -26.91 24.74
CA ALA A 208 29.39 -25.75 25.26
C ALA A 208 30.93 -25.94 25.32
N PRO A 209 31.47 -27.11 25.74
CA PRO A 209 32.91 -27.35 25.73
C PRO A 209 33.51 -27.32 24.31
N THR A 210 32.81 -27.88 23.32
CA THR A 210 33.25 -27.89 21.92
C THR A 210 33.26 -26.48 21.34
N VAL A 211 32.20 -25.70 21.59
CA VAL A 211 32.14 -24.29 21.18
C VAL A 211 33.29 -23.50 21.82
N HIS A 212 33.52 -23.66 23.12
CA HIS A 212 34.62 -23.02 23.84
C HIS A 212 35.99 -23.35 23.23
N GLN A 213 36.25 -24.62 22.90
CA GLN A 213 37.51 -25.07 22.28
C GLN A 213 37.78 -24.44 20.91
N VAL A 214 36.72 -24.13 20.15
CA VAL A 214 36.84 -23.42 18.88
C VAL A 214 37.09 -21.92 19.12
N VAL A 215 36.20 -21.24 19.85
CA VAL A 215 36.27 -19.77 19.99
C VAL A 215 37.47 -19.28 20.80
N ARG A 216 38.01 -20.10 21.72
CA ARG A 216 39.22 -19.74 22.50
C ARG A 216 40.45 -19.51 21.62
N GLN A 217 40.48 -20.09 20.41
CA GLN A 217 41.58 -19.94 19.46
C GLN A 217 41.61 -18.56 18.79
N TRP A 218 40.54 -17.77 18.93
CA TRP A 218 40.51 -16.40 18.44
C TRP A 218 41.58 -15.54 19.10
N LYS A 219 42.40 -14.90 18.26
CA LYS A 219 43.52 -14.01 18.64
C LYS A 219 43.71 -12.87 17.64
N TYR A 220 42.65 -12.60 16.87
CA TYR A 220 42.62 -11.68 15.75
C TYR A 220 41.96 -10.34 16.16
N LYS A 221 41.97 -9.36 15.27
CA LYS A 221 41.43 -8.02 15.50
C LYS A 221 39.91 -8.01 15.43
N ASP A 222 39.28 -6.98 16.00
CA ASP A 222 37.82 -6.86 16.00
C ASP A 222 37.22 -6.78 14.58
N ASP A 223 37.96 -6.24 13.61
CA ASP A 223 37.59 -6.09 12.20
C ASP A 223 38.08 -7.24 11.30
N ASP A 224 38.77 -8.24 11.84
CA ASP A 224 39.09 -9.46 11.09
C ASP A 224 37.81 -10.31 10.86
N ASP A 225 37.80 -11.09 9.79
CA ASP A 225 36.61 -11.83 9.35
C ASP A 225 36.28 -13.03 10.25
N ASP A 226 35.08 -13.05 10.82
CA ASP A 226 34.62 -14.14 11.69
C ASP A 226 34.40 -15.43 10.88
N GLN A 227 33.82 -15.34 9.68
CA GLN A 227 33.56 -16.49 8.82
C GLN A 227 34.84 -17.19 8.35
N LEU A 228 35.87 -16.43 7.97
CA LEU A 228 37.16 -16.95 7.57
C LEU A 228 37.87 -17.67 8.72
N PHE A 229 37.75 -17.15 9.95
CA PHE A 229 38.28 -17.81 11.13
C PHE A 229 37.64 -19.19 11.33
N TYR A 230 36.31 -19.30 11.33
CA TYR A 230 35.65 -20.59 11.48
C TYR A 230 35.90 -21.52 10.29
N THR A 231 35.96 -20.99 9.07
CA THR A 231 36.28 -21.75 7.85
C THR A 231 37.64 -22.42 7.97
N ARG A 232 38.69 -21.68 8.36
CA ARG A 232 40.04 -22.24 8.50
C ARG A 232 40.11 -23.35 9.56
N LEU A 233 39.37 -23.20 10.67
CA LEU A 233 39.28 -24.25 11.69
C LEU A 233 38.51 -25.48 11.21
N TYR A 234 37.43 -25.31 10.43
CA TYR A 234 36.66 -26.41 9.85
C TYR A 234 37.44 -27.17 8.76
N LEU A 235 38.30 -26.47 8.02
CA LEU A 235 39.11 -27.04 6.96
C LEU A 235 40.31 -27.85 7.45
N ASP A 236 40.76 -27.65 8.70
CA ASP A 236 41.71 -28.56 9.35
C ASP A 236 41.05 -29.95 9.54
N PRO A 237 41.48 -31.00 8.81
CA PRO A 237 40.82 -32.30 8.87
C PRO A 237 40.94 -32.95 10.25
N GLY A 238 42.08 -32.76 10.91
CA GLY A 238 42.34 -33.34 12.23
C GLY A 238 41.49 -32.67 13.30
N LEU A 239 41.33 -31.35 13.24
CA LEU A 239 40.44 -30.63 14.15
C LEU A 239 38.96 -30.95 13.88
N ARG A 240 38.57 -31.02 12.61
CA ARG A 240 37.21 -31.38 12.18
C ARG A 240 36.79 -32.75 12.69
N GLU A 241 37.65 -33.76 12.56
CA GLU A 241 37.40 -35.11 13.07
C GLU A 241 37.40 -35.12 14.60
N LYS A 242 38.44 -34.55 15.23
CA LYS A 242 38.59 -34.54 16.70
C LYS A 242 37.41 -33.89 17.42
N LEU A 243 36.89 -32.78 16.89
CA LEU A 243 35.78 -32.03 17.48
C LEU A 243 34.44 -32.38 16.86
N SER A 244 34.39 -33.35 15.92
CA SER A 244 33.17 -33.74 15.20
C SER A 244 32.41 -32.54 14.63
N LEU A 245 33.14 -31.66 13.93
CA LEU A 245 32.58 -30.46 13.30
C LEU A 245 31.84 -30.85 12.01
N SER A 246 30.63 -30.33 11.83
CA SER A 246 29.79 -30.62 10.65
C SER A 246 29.11 -29.37 10.12
N LEU A 247 28.59 -29.42 8.89
CA LEU A 247 27.75 -28.36 8.31
C LEU A 247 26.32 -28.89 8.05
N ASP A 248 25.32 -28.04 8.22
CA ASP A 248 23.92 -28.36 7.96
C ASP A 248 23.59 -28.27 6.45
N HIS A 249 24.17 -29.18 5.66
CA HIS A 249 24.13 -29.17 4.20
C HIS A 249 22.74 -29.11 3.57
N LYS A 250 21.69 -29.56 4.29
CA LYS A 250 20.31 -29.65 3.77
C LYS A 250 19.33 -28.71 4.48
N SER A 251 19.86 -27.69 5.16
CA SER A 251 19.07 -26.67 5.86
C SER A 251 18.01 -27.25 6.80
N ARG A 252 18.36 -28.29 7.58
CA ARG A 252 17.43 -28.89 8.53
C ARG A 252 17.15 -27.97 9.72
N ILE A 253 18.19 -27.27 10.16
CA ILE A 253 18.18 -26.30 11.26
C ILE A 253 18.34 -24.89 10.70
N PHE A 254 19.35 -24.63 9.86
CA PHE A 254 19.69 -23.29 9.42
C PHE A 254 19.37 -23.08 7.92
N GLN A 255 18.59 -22.04 7.62
CA GLN A 255 18.38 -21.56 6.25
C GLN A 255 19.06 -20.21 6.07
N ASN A 256 20.18 -20.21 5.35
CA ASN A 256 20.77 -19.00 4.79
C ASN A 256 20.06 -18.67 3.47
N LEU A 257 19.64 -17.42 3.28
CA LEU A 257 18.83 -17.02 2.13
C LEU A 257 19.68 -16.70 0.89
N ASN A 258 20.92 -16.24 1.05
CA ASN A 258 21.77 -15.87 -0.08
C ASN A 258 22.08 -17.09 -0.96
N GLY A 259 21.72 -17.01 -2.25
CA GLY A 259 21.85 -18.12 -3.20
C GLY A 259 20.89 -19.30 -2.96
N ALA A 260 19.78 -19.07 -2.26
CA ALA A 260 18.75 -20.08 -2.00
C ALA A 260 17.32 -19.51 -1.93
N LEU A 261 17.08 -18.32 -2.50
CA LEU A 261 15.76 -17.67 -2.44
C LEU A 261 14.65 -18.49 -3.11
N ASP A 262 14.98 -19.13 -4.23
CA ASP A 262 14.09 -20.02 -5.00
C ASP A 262 13.80 -21.35 -4.29
N GLU A 263 14.58 -21.70 -3.26
CA GLU A 263 14.36 -22.89 -2.45
C GLU A 263 13.33 -22.66 -1.33
N VAL A 264 13.00 -21.40 -1.00
CA VAL A 264 12.28 -21.05 0.24
C VAL A 264 10.86 -20.59 -0.06
N VAL A 265 9.88 -21.25 0.58
CA VAL A 265 8.46 -20.86 0.51
C VAL A 265 7.84 -20.75 1.90
N LEU A 266 6.84 -19.87 2.06
CA LEU A 266 6.04 -19.79 3.29
C LEU A 266 5.15 -21.03 3.42
N LYS A 267 5.21 -21.67 4.58
CA LYS A 267 4.33 -22.77 5.00
C LYS A 267 3.41 -22.27 6.10
N PHE A 268 2.16 -21.98 5.72
CA PHE A 268 1.12 -21.56 6.64
C PHE A 268 0.60 -22.73 7.49
N ASP A 269 0.39 -22.44 8.77
CA ASP A 269 -0.39 -23.23 9.73
C ASP A 269 -1.51 -22.32 10.27
N ARG A 270 -2.38 -22.84 11.16
CA ARG A 270 -3.54 -22.07 11.66
C ARG A 270 -3.14 -20.78 12.39
N ASN A 271 -2.20 -20.89 13.32
CA ASN A 271 -1.77 -19.81 14.24
C ASN A 271 -0.26 -19.58 14.22
N ARG A 272 0.44 -20.05 13.19
CA ARG A 272 1.87 -19.79 12.97
C ARG A 272 2.21 -19.96 11.49
N VAL A 273 3.32 -19.38 11.08
CA VAL A 273 3.90 -19.57 9.75
C VAL A 273 5.34 -20.02 9.90
N ARG A 274 5.79 -20.91 9.03
CA ARG A 274 7.19 -21.33 8.92
C ARG A 274 7.67 -21.12 7.49
N ILE A 275 8.94 -21.40 7.26
CA ILE A 275 9.44 -21.63 5.90
C ILE A 275 9.64 -23.11 5.65
N ARG A 276 9.54 -23.52 4.37
CA ARG A 276 9.95 -24.83 3.88
C ARG A 276 11.03 -24.62 2.82
N ASN A 277 12.13 -25.35 2.95
CA ASN A 277 13.06 -25.51 1.85
C ASN A 277 12.53 -26.61 0.92
N VAL A 278 12.17 -26.28 -0.31
CA VAL A 278 11.56 -27.22 -1.27
C VAL A 278 12.59 -28.11 -1.97
N ALA A 279 13.86 -27.71 -2.01
CA ALA A 279 14.94 -28.50 -2.59
C ALA A 279 15.29 -29.72 -1.72
N TYR A 280 15.23 -29.58 -0.39
CA TYR A 280 15.58 -30.64 0.55
C TYR A 280 14.41 -31.19 1.36
N ASP A 281 13.21 -30.64 1.16
CA ASP A 281 12.00 -30.93 1.94
C ASP A 281 12.22 -30.81 3.46
N THR A 282 12.77 -29.67 3.87
CA THR A 282 13.06 -29.40 5.28
C THR A 282 12.26 -28.21 5.81
N LEU A 283 12.07 -28.18 7.13
CA LEU A 283 11.47 -27.05 7.85
C LEU A 283 12.54 -26.42 8.74
N PRO A 284 13.32 -25.45 8.26
CA PRO A 284 14.36 -24.78 9.04
C PRO A 284 13.86 -24.23 10.38
N VAL A 285 14.74 -24.20 11.37
CA VAL A 285 14.48 -23.58 12.68
C VAL A 285 14.95 -22.14 12.70
N VAL A 286 16.05 -21.83 12.03
CA VAL A 286 16.65 -20.50 11.94
C VAL A 286 16.59 -20.04 10.49
N VAL A 287 16.14 -18.81 10.26
CA VAL A 287 16.15 -18.16 8.95
C VAL A 287 17.08 -16.96 9.03
N HIS A 288 18.10 -16.94 8.18
CA HIS A 288 19.17 -15.94 8.19
C HIS A 288 19.21 -15.22 6.82
N GLY A 289 18.90 -13.93 6.85
CA GLY A 289 18.95 -13.05 5.67
C GLY A 289 20.37 -12.57 5.36
N ASN A 290 21.32 -13.49 5.25
CA ASN A 290 22.74 -13.16 5.04
C ASN A 290 23.00 -12.42 3.72
N GLY A 291 24.04 -11.58 3.70
CA GLY A 291 24.40 -10.79 2.52
C GLY A 291 23.25 -9.90 2.02
N PRO A 292 22.96 -9.89 0.70
CA PRO A 292 21.99 -8.98 0.07
C PRO A 292 20.52 -9.41 0.24
N THR A 293 20.20 -10.28 1.21
CA THR A 293 18.86 -10.87 1.35
C THR A 293 18.02 -10.31 2.51
N LYS A 294 18.42 -9.14 3.03
CA LYS A 294 17.73 -8.46 4.15
C LYS A 294 16.25 -8.20 3.85
N LEU A 295 15.93 -7.81 2.61
CA LEU A 295 14.56 -7.48 2.20
C LEU A 295 13.68 -8.72 2.06
N GLN A 296 14.23 -9.83 1.56
CA GLN A 296 13.50 -11.10 1.52
C GLN A 296 13.24 -11.63 2.93
N LEU A 297 14.18 -11.41 3.87
CA LEU A 297 13.92 -11.69 5.28
C LEU A 297 12.85 -10.75 5.87
N ASN A 298 12.81 -9.47 5.48
CA ASN A 298 11.74 -8.56 5.89
C ASN A 298 10.36 -9.09 5.46
N TYR A 299 10.24 -9.55 4.21
CA TYR A 299 9.03 -10.23 3.72
C TYR A 299 8.68 -11.45 4.57
N LEU A 300 9.63 -12.38 4.79
CA LEU A 300 9.36 -13.58 5.59
C LEU A 300 9.00 -13.24 7.04
N GLY A 301 9.63 -12.22 7.62
CA GLY A 301 9.41 -11.74 8.98
C GLY A 301 8.05 -11.09 9.19
N ASN A 302 7.33 -10.69 8.14
CA ASN A 302 5.93 -10.27 8.24
C ASN A 302 5.00 -11.44 8.63
N TYR A 303 5.45 -12.69 8.45
CA TYR A 303 4.66 -13.89 8.70
C TYR A 303 5.26 -14.77 9.79
N VAL A 304 6.56 -15.04 9.72
CA VAL A 304 7.25 -16.04 10.54
C VAL A 304 7.76 -15.43 11.85
N PRO A 305 7.53 -16.06 13.02
CA PRO A 305 6.72 -17.26 13.22
C PRO A 305 5.22 -16.96 13.43
N ASN A 306 4.89 -15.75 13.86
CA ASN A 306 3.53 -15.32 14.23
C ASN A 306 3.24 -13.87 13.82
N GLY A 307 3.95 -13.34 12.82
CA GLY A 307 3.79 -11.96 12.35
C GLY A 307 2.38 -11.72 11.81
N TRP A 308 1.94 -12.55 10.86
CA TRP A 308 0.57 -12.64 10.38
C TRP A 308 0.19 -14.10 10.21
N THR A 309 -1.00 -14.49 10.68
CA THR A 309 -1.50 -15.86 10.62
C THR A 309 -2.93 -15.92 10.07
N PRO A 310 -3.34 -17.01 9.39
CA PRO A 310 -4.67 -17.11 8.80
C PRO A 310 -5.83 -16.98 9.79
N GLN A 311 -5.69 -17.48 11.03
CA GLN A 311 -6.75 -17.39 12.04
C GLN A 311 -6.57 -16.22 13.01
N GLY A 312 -5.32 -15.86 13.33
CA GLY A 312 -5.01 -14.80 14.30
C GLY A 312 -4.85 -13.41 13.71
N GLY A 313 -4.76 -13.28 12.38
CA GLY A 313 -4.40 -12.02 11.74
C GLY A 313 -3.00 -11.57 12.13
N CYS A 314 -2.79 -10.26 12.24
CA CYS A 314 -1.51 -9.67 12.65
C CYS A 314 -1.22 -9.88 14.14
N GLY A 315 -0.10 -10.53 14.47
CA GLY A 315 0.29 -10.85 15.83
C GLY A 315 0.93 -9.71 16.62
N PHE A 316 1.39 -8.64 15.95
CA PHE A 316 2.12 -7.53 16.59
C PHE A 316 1.46 -6.16 16.43
N CYS A 317 0.41 -6.03 15.61
CA CYS A 317 -0.28 -4.75 15.40
C CYS A 317 -0.92 -4.22 16.70
N GLY A 318 -1.37 -5.13 17.58
CA GLY A 318 -1.89 -4.78 18.90
C GLY A 318 -0.82 -4.60 20.00
N GLN A 319 0.43 -4.95 19.73
CA GLN A 319 1.52 -4.92 20.72
C GLN A 319 2.22 -3.57 20.71
N ASP A 320 2.67 -3.13 21.89
CA ASP A 320 3.43 -1.88 22.10
C ASP A 320 2.74 -0.62 21.55
N ARG A 321 1.40 -0.65 21.44
CA ARG A 321 0.62 0.51 20.99
C ARG A 321 0.81 1.65 21.97
N ARG A 322 1.07 2.84 21.44
CA ARG A 322 1.16 4.05 22.23
C ARG A 322 -0.24 4.51 22.60
N THR A 323 -0.52 4.63 23.89
CA THR A 323 -1.79 5.20 24.36
C THR A 323 -1.74 6.73 24.24
N LEU A 324 -2.60 7.29 23.41
CA LEU A 324 -2.87 8.73 23.39
C LEU A 324 -4.07 9.02 24.31
N PRO A 325 -3.94 9.91 25.32
CA PRO A 325 -5.06 10.28 26.18
C PRO A 325 -6.26 10.77 25.36
N GLY A 326 -7.48 10.37 25.73
CA GLY A 326 -8.70 10.74 25.02
C GLY A 326 -8.82 12.26 24.87
N GLY A 327 -8.81 12.76 23.63
CA GLY A 327 -8.99 14.17 23.29
C GLY A 327 -7.71 15.01 23.19
N GLN A 328 -6.52 14.46 23.49
CA GLN A 328 -5.26 15.17 23.24
C GLN A 328 -4.72 14.82 21.85
N THR A 329 -4.42 15.85 21.05
CA THR A 329 -3.58 15.69 19.86
C THR A 329 -2.19 15.21 20.30
N PRO A 330 -1.49 14.41 19.47
CA PRO A 330 -0.09 14.09 19.73
C PRO A 330 0.69 15.38 19.95
N SER A 331 1.70 15.35 20.84
CA SER A 331 2.63 16.46 20.97
C SER A 331 3.18 16.81 19.58
N TYR A 332 3.46 18.10 19.37
CA TYR A 332 3.81 18.74 18.10
C TYR A 332 4.17 17.78 16.96
N THR A 333 3.39 17.84 15.88
CA THR A 333 3.64 17.11 14.65
C THR A 333 3.73 18.12 13.52
N PHE A 334 4.79 18.02 12.73
CA PHE A 334 5.02 18.87 11.56
C PHE A 334 4.38 18.23 10.34
N LEU A 335 3.48 18.93 9.66
CA LEU A 335 2.84 18.47 8.43
C LEU A 335 3.49 19.14 7.21
N LEU A 336 4.14 18.34 6.36
CA LEU A 336 4.42 18.74 4.98
C LEU A 336 3.22 18.33 4.13
N THR A 337 2.63 19.28 3.41
CA THR A 337 1.65 18.99 2.37
C THR A 337 2.13 19.55 1.03
N THR A 338 2.01 18.80 -0.06
CA THR A 338 2.04 19.42 -1.39
C THR A 338 0.62 19.84 -1.76
N VAL A 339 0.48 20.97 -2.46
CA VAL A 339 -0.85 21.53 -2.76
C VAL A 339 -1.51 20.73 -3.89
N PRO A 340 -2.77 20.30 -3.74
CA PRO A 340 -3.46 19.47 -4.72
C PRO A 340 -3.70 20.14 -6.07
N LEU A 341 -3.76 19.30 -7.11
CA LEU A 341 -4.19 19.66 -8.47
C LEU A 341 -5.70 19.96 -8.56
N LEU A 342 -6.49 19.33 -7.70
CA LEU A 342 -7.92 19.54 -7.57
C LEU A 342 -8.19 20.60 -6.49
N SER A 343 -9.34 21.26 -6.56
CA SER A 343 -9.89 22.19 -5.55
C SER A 343 -10.26 21.49 -4.21
N LEU A 344 -9.33 20.71 -3.65
CA LEU A 344 -9.43 19.90 -2.44
C LEU A 344 -9.34 20.73 -1.15
N GLY A 345 -9.86 21.96 -1.15
CA GLY A 345 -9.94 22.80 0.05
C GLY A 345 -10.52 22.02 1.24
N HIS A 346 -11.43 21.08 1.02
CA HIS A 346 -12.16 20.38 2.08
C HIS A 346 -11.36 19.32 2.87
N TYR A 347 -10.26 18.77 2.35
CA TYR A 347 -9.59 17.61 2.98
C TYR A 347 -8.46 17.98 3.94
N LEU A 348 -7.95 19.22 3.88
CA LEU A 348 -6.94 19.73 4.81
C LEU A 348 -7.55 20.16 6.18
N PHE A 349 -8.87 20.33 6.25
CA PHE A 349 -9.57 20.85 7.44
C PHE A 349 -10.14 19.77 8.36
N SER A 350 -9.49 18.61 8.49
CA SER A 350 -9.86 17.69 9.57
C SER A 350 -9.34 18.25 10.92
N PRO A 351 -10.19 18.40 11.96
CA PRO A 351 -9.83 18.92 13.28
C PRO A 351 -8.85 18.03 14.07
N LEU A 352 -8.39 16.92 13.46
CA LEU A 352 -7.48 15.94 14.04
C LEU A 352 -6.03 16.07 13.54
N TYR A 353 -5.75 16.97 12.59
CA TYR A 353 -4.38 17.27 12.14
C TYR A 353 -3.72 18.40 12.97
N PRO A 354 -2.39 18.36 13.16
CA PRO A 354 -1.70 19.02 14.26
C PRO A 354 -1.13 20.39 13.89
N ARG A 355 -0.58 21.04 14.92
CA ARG A 355 -0.29 22.47 15.13
C ARG A 355 0.55 23.21 14.07
N LEU A 356 1.30 22.59 13.17
CA LEU A 356 2.12 23.32 12.19
C LEU A 356 2.10 22.66 10.82
N SER A 357 1.85 23.47 9.79
CA SER A 357 1.84 23.03 8.39
C SER A 357 2.80 23.85 7.54
N ALA A 358 3.51 23.18 6.63
CA ALA A 358 4.33 23.84 5.62
C ALA A 358 3.89 23.38 4.23
N PRO A 359 2.86 24.00 3.62
CA PRO A 359 2.49 23.70 2.26
C PRO A 359 3.63 24.08 1.29
N HIS A 360 3.98 23.16 0.41
CA HIS A 360 4.89 23.42 -0.70
C HIS A 360 4.11 23.47 -2.01
N LEU A 361 4.29 24.56 -2.75
CA LEU A 361 3.70 24.81 -4.04
C LEU A 361 4.80 24.79 -5.10
N GLN A 362 4.72 23.82 -6.01
CA GLN A 362 5.71 23.67 -7.08
C GLN A 362 5.31 24.43 -8.35
N GLU A 363 4.01 24.58 -8.61
CA GLU A 363 3.50 25.19 -9.83
C GLU A 363 2.74 26.50 -9.57
N VAL A 364 3.07 27.53 -10.37
CA VAL A 364 2.47 28.88 -10.30
C VAL A 364 0.96 28.84 -10.55
N TYR A 365 0.48 27.88 -11.36
CA TYR A 365 -0.95 27.72 -11.68
C TYR A 365 -1.82 27.57 -10.41
N HIS A 366 -1.29 26.98 -9.35
CA HIS A 366 -2.03 26.71 -8.12
C HIS A 366 -1.97 27.85 -7.09
N GLU A 367 -1.21 28.93 -7.34
CA GLU A 367 -1.11 30.08 -6.41
C GLU A 367 -2.46 30.71 -6.05
N PRO A 368 -3.40 30.95 -7.00
CA PRO A 368 -4.70 31.55 -6.66
C PRO A 368 -5.53 30.66 -5.72
N HIS A 369 -5.54 29.35 -5.96
CA HIS A 369 -6.26 28.37 -5.14
C HIS A 369 -5.73 28.32 -3.70
N VAL A 370 -4.40 28.42 -3.53
CA VAL A 370 -3.78 28.52 -2.20
C VAL A 370 -4.15 29.83 -1.54
N ALA A 371 -4.11 30.95 -2.27
CA ALA A 371 -4.43 32.27 -1.73
C ALA A 371 -5.85 32.34 -1.18
N ASP A 372 -6.83 31.72 -1.86
CA ASP A 372 -8.23 31.70 -1.42
C ASP A 372 -8.42 30.88 -0.13
N SER A 373 -7.68 29.78 0.01
CA SER A 373 -7.75 28.90 1.20
C SER A 373 -6.81 29.36 2.34
N TRP A 374 -5.89 30.28 2.07
CA TRP A 374 -4.83 30.69 2.99
C TRP A 374 -5.32 31.22 4.34
N PRO A 375 -6.33 32.11 4.41
CA PRO A 375 -6.82 32.61 5.70
C PRO A 375 -7.35 31.49 6.60
N GLN A 376 -8.06 30.52 6.02
CA GLN A 376 -8.61 29.38 6.76
C GLN A 376 -7.50 28.47 7.30
N LEU A 377 -6.42 28.28 6.54
CA LEU A 377 -5.25 27.53 6.99
C LEU A 377 -4.54 28.23 8.15
N GLN A 378 -4.38 29.56 8.07
CA GLN A 378 -3.77 30.35 9.15
C GLN A 378 -4.58 30.32 10.45
N ASP A 379 -5.91 30.27 10.36
CA ASP A 379 -6.79 30.18 11.53
C ASP A 379 -6.81 28.77 12.16
N HIS A 380 -6.64 27.72 11.33
CA HIS A 380 -6.75 26.32 11.77
C HIS A 380 -5.45 25.78 12.40
N PHE A 381 -4.29 26.19 11.89
CA PHE A 381 -2.98 25.74 12.35
C PHE A 381 -2.30 26.76 13.28
N SER A 382 -1.50 26.30 14.25
CA SER A 382 -0.78 27.21 15.16
C SER A 382 0.30 28.04 14.46
N ALA A 383 0.87 27.52 13.38
CA ALA A 383 1.71 28.28 12.46
C ALA A 383 1.74 27.59 11.08
N VAL A 384 1.81 28.41 10.04
CA VAL A 384 1.82 27.95 8.64
C VAL A 384 2.98 28.62 7.91
N LYS A 385 3.72 27.85 7.09
CA LYS A 385 4.79 28.39 6.22
C LYS A 385 4.60 27.92 4.79
N LEU A 386 4.21 28.81 3.89
CA LEU A 386 4.17 28.52 2.45
C LEU A 386 5.58 28.60 1.87
N VAL A 387 5.94 27.63 1.05
CA VAL A 387 7.12 27.67 0.19
C VAL A 387 6.62 27.62 -1.25
N GLY A 388 6.60 28.78 -1.89
CA GLY A 388 6.07 28.95 -3.24
C GLY A 388 7.06 28.62 -4.37
N PRO A 389 6.60 28.64 -5.62
CA PRO A 389 7.42 28.34 -6.81
C PRO A 389 8.59 29.32 -7.00
N GLU A 390 8.49 30.53 -6.44
CA GLU A 390 9.52 31.57 -6.50
C GLU A 390 10.85 31.18 -5.86
N GLU A 391 10.83 30.23 -4.92
CA GLU A 391 12.01 29.68 -4.26
C GLU A 391 12.78 28.69 -5.17
N ALA A 392 12.18 28.27 -6.30
CA ALA A 392 12.79 27.42 -7.32
C ALA A 392 13.41 26.11 -6.79
N LEU A 393 12.81 25.53 -5.73
CA LEU A 393 13.26 24.27 -5.15
C LEU A 393 12.82 23.07 -5.99
N THR A 394 13.71 22.09 -6.12
CA THR A 394 13.32 20.76 -6.62
C THR A 394 12.46 20.02 -5.59
N PRO A 395 11.69 19.00 -6.00
CA PRO A 395 10.92 18.18 -5.05
C PRO A 395 11.78 17.57 -3.93
N GLY A 396 13.01 17.11 -4.27
CA GLY A 396 13.95 16.58 -3.28
C GLY A 396 14.37 17.62 -2.25
N GLU A 397 14.75 18.82 -2.70
CA GLU A 397 15.18 19.90 -1.81
C GLU A 397 14.05 20.41 -0.90
N ALA A 398 12.83 20.50 -1.41
CA ALA A 398 11.66 20.88 -0.63
C ALA A 398 11.35 19.85 0.48
N ARG A 399 11.40 18.55 0.15
CA ARG A 399 11.21 17.47 1.12
C ARG A 399 12.35 17.41 2.15
N ASP A 400 13.60 17.59 1.73
CA ASP A 400 14.75 17.69 2.63
C ASP A 400 14.61 18.88 3.59
N MET A 401 14.20 20.05 3.10
CA MET A 401 13.96 21.25 3.92
C MET A 401 12.87 21.01 4.96
N ALA A 402 11.74 20.44 4.56
CA ALA A 402 10.61 20.17 5.45
C ALA A 402 10.99 19.15 6.54
N MET A 403 11.65 18.05 6.16
CA MET A 403 12.13 17.04 7.10
C MET A 403 13.17 17.62 8.06
N ASP A 404 14.10 18.45 7.56
CA ASP A 404 15.12 19.09 8.39
C ASP A 404 14.53 20.11 9.37
N THR A 405 13.44 20.78 9.00
CA THR A 405 12.73 21.69 9.93
C THR A 405 12.25 20.95 11.18
N CYS A 406 11.61 19.78 11.01
CA CYS A 406 11.25 18.94 12.16
C CYS A 406 12.48 18.33 12.86
N ARG A 407 13.53 17.99 12.13
CA ARG A 407 14.78 17.46 12.71
C ARG A 407 15.42 18.46 13.67
N GLN A 408 15.53 19.72 13.28
CA GLN A 408 16.18 20.77 14.08
C GLN A 408 15.32 21.26 15.26
N ASP A 409 14.00 21.03 15.22
CA ASP A 409 13.09 21.38 16.31
C ASP A 409 12.96 20.22 17.32
N PRO A 410 13.49 20.35 18.55
CA PRO A 410 13.40 19.30 19.57
C PRO A 410 11.96 19.06 20.05
N GLU A 411 11.07 20.04 19.91
CA GLU A 411 9.66 19.88 20.24
C GLU A 411 8.94 19.04 19.18
N CYS A 412 9.48 18.92 17.97
CA CYS A 412 8.90 18.07 16.93
C CYS A 412 9.04 16.59 17.27
N GLU A 413 7.91 15.99 17.67
CA GLU A 413 7.83 14.58 18.03
C GLU A 413 7.58 13.68 16.81
N PHE A 414 6.78 14.16 15.86
CA PHE A 414 6.46 13.44 14.62
C PHE A 414 6.53 14.35 13.40
N TYR A 415 7.02 13.81 12.29
CA TYR A 415 6.97 14.39 10.97
C TYR A 415 5.93 13.62 10.15
N PHE A 416 4.93 14.30 9.61
CA PHE A 416 3.93 13.71 8.72
C PHE A 416 4.05 14.35 7.33
N SER A 417 4.43 13.53 6.35
CA SER A 417 4.44 13.94 4.93
C SER A 417 3.15 13.47 4.28
N LEU A 418 2.49 14.35 3.55
CA LEU A 418 1.27 14.07 2.81
C LEU A 418 1.31 14.75 1.43
N ASP A 419 1.29 13.97 0.37
CA ASP A 419 1.30 14.50 -0.99
C ASP A 419 -0.11 14.85 -1.47
N ALA A 420 -0.17 15.81 -2.38
CA ALA A 420 -1.34 16.34 -3.07
C ALA A 420 -2.30 15.29 -3.66
N ASP A 421 -1.76 14.17 -4.14
CA ASP A 421 -2.52 13.10 -4.77
C ASP A 421 -3.06 12.06 -3.77
N ALA A 422 -2.83 12.26 -2.47
CA ALA A 422 -3.32 11.42 -1.38
C ALA A 422 -4.62 11.96 -0.76
N VAL A 423 -5.75 11.31 -1.06
CA VAL A 423 -7.05 11.66 -0.48
C VAL A 423 -7.29 10.84 0.77
N ILE A 424 -7.23 11.48 1.94
CA ILE A 424 -7.47 10.83 3.23
C ILE A 424 -8.97 10.89 3.57
N THR A 425 -9.66 9.77 3.38
CA THR A 425 -11.08 9.63 3.75
C THR A 425 -11.26 9.33 5.24
N ASN A 426 -10.25 8.75 5.89
CA ASN A 426 -10.29 8.43 7.31
C ASN A 426 -9.62 9.53 8.13
N GLN A 427 -10.46 10.36 8.78
CA GLN A 427 -10.01 11.51 9.55
C GLN A 427 -9.14 11.13 10.77
N GLN A 428 -9.14 9.86 11.20
CA GLN A 428 -8.33 9.37 12.31
C GLN A 428 -6.95 8.84 11.88
N THR A 429 -6.58 8.96 10.60
CA THR A 429 -5.33 8.40 10.04
C THR A 429 -4.10 8.74 10.86
N LEU A 430 -3.81 10.03 11.11
CA LEU A 430 -2.62 10.43 11.87
C LEU A 430 -2.56 9.80 13.26
N ARG A 431 -3.70 9.81 13.97
CA ARG A 431 -3.82 9.22 15.29
C ARG A 431 -3.52 7.71 15.25
N ILE A 432 -4.15 6.98 14.32
CA ILE A 432 -3.95 5.54 14.16
C ILE A 432 -2.46 5.24 13.92
N LEU A 433 -1.80 5.98 13.02
CA LEU A 433 -0.40 5.79 12.69
C LEU A 433 0.55 6.07 13.87
N ILE A 434 0.25 7.08 14.69
CA ILE A 434 1.04 7.37 15.90
C ILE A 434 0.83 6.31 16.97
N GLU A 435 -0.40 5.82 17.15
CA GLU A 435 -0.71 4.74 18.11
C GLU A 435 0.00 3.42 17.76
N GLU A 436 0.38 3.20 16.49
CA GLU A 436 1.20 2.04 16.08
C GLU A 436 2.66 2.09 16.57
N ASN A 437 3.14 3.23 17.09
CA ASN A 437 4.44 3.36 17.75
C ASN A 437 5.63 2.81 16.92
N ARG A 438 5.65 3.09 15.61
CA ARG A 438 6.77 2.73 14.72
C ARG A 438 7.74 3.90 14.56
N LYS A 439 8.93 3.64 13.99
CA LYS A 439 9.87 4.69 13.57
C LYS A 439 9.38 5.40 12.31
N VAL A 440 8.98 4.60 11.32
CA VAL A 440 8.38 5.04 10.05
C VAL A 440 7.17 4.17 9.74
N ILE A 441 6.03 4.80 9.41
CA ILE A 441 4.80 4.08 9.01
C ILE A 441 3.97 4.88 7.99
N ALA A 442 3.49 4.21 6.95
CA ALA A 442 2.57 4.72 5.95
C ALA A 442 1.17 4.10 6.09
N PRO A 443 0.08 4.87 5.85
CA PRO A 443 -1.22 4.28 5.57
C PRO A 443 -1.24 3.74 4.13
N MET A 444 -1.85 2.59 3.90
CA MET A 444 -2.03 2.05 2.55
C MET A 444 -3.11 2.85 1.82
N LEU A 445 -2.71 3.51 0.74
CA LEU A 445 -3.57 4.23 -0.19
C LEU A 445 -3.50 3.55 -1.56
N SER A 446 -4.63 3.39 -2.23
CA SER A 446 -4.71 2.73 -3.54
C SER A 446 -5.53 3.57 -4.50
N ARG A 447 -5.15 3.55 -5.79
CA ARG A 447 -5.95 4.19 -6.84
C ARG A 447 -7.25 3.41 -7.04
N HIS A 448 -8.37 4.12 -7.11
CA HIS A 448 -9.68 3.50 -7.16
C HIS A 448 -9.79 2.47 -8.31
N GLY A 449 -10.29 1.27 -7.99
CA GLY A 449 -10.49 0.18 -8.95
C GLY A 449 -9.21 -0.42 -9.57
N LYS A 450 -8.01 -0.05 -9.09
CA LYS A 450 -6.72 -0.51 -9.62
C LYS A 450 -5.85 -1.10 -8.50
N LEU A 451 -4.77 -1.77 -8.90
CA LEU A 451 -3.78 -2.33 -7.96
C LEU A 451 -2.68 -1.34 -7.57
N TRP A 452 -2.51 -0.24 -8.31
CA TRP A 452 -1.50 0.77 -8.02
C TRP A 452 -1.76 1.42 -6.66
N SER A 453 -0.72 1.43 -5.82
CA SER A 453 -0.76 1.89 -4.43
C SER A 453 0.54 2.59 -4.04
N ASN A 454 0.54 3.25 -2.89
CA ASN A 454 1.67 4.04 -2.38
C ASN A 454 2.81 3.20 -1.72
N PHE A 455 3.02 1.97 -2.17
CA PHE A 455 4.06 1.10 -1.63
C PHE A 455 4.48 0.03 -2.66
N TRP A 456 5.69 -0.49 -2.52
CA TRP A 456 6.14 -1.68 -3.26
C TRP A 456 6.40 -2.81 -2.28
N GLY A 457 5.96 -4.02 -2.62
CA GLY A 457 6.20 -5.21 -1.79
C GLY A 457 7.57 -5.85 -1.99
N ALA A 458 8.24 -5.58 -3.13
CA ALA A 458 9.53 -6.13 -3.48
C ALA A 458 10.34 -5.15 -4.34
N LEU A 459 11.65 -5.39 -4.44
CA LEU A 459 12.54 -4.71 -5.37
C LEU A 459 13.11 -5.72 -6.38
N SER A 460 13.33 -5.24 -7.59
CA SER A 460 14.14 -5.91 -8.59
C SER A 460 15.64 -5.89 -8.19
N PRO A 461 16.52 -6.67 -8.85
CA PRO A 461 17.95 -6.60 -8.60
C PRO A 461 18.56 -5.20 -8.78
N ASP A 462 17.96 -4.37 -9.65
CA ASP A 462 18.38 -2.98 -9.89
C ASP A 462 17.74 -1.98 -8.90
N GLU A 463 17.11 -2.47 -7.83
CA GLU A 463 16.39 -1.69 -6.81
C GLU A 463 15.14 -0.91 -7.30
N TYR A 464 14.65 -1.19 -8.51
CA TYR A 464 13.38 -0.68 -9.04
C TYR A 464 12.18 -1.55 -8.63
N TYR A 465 10.97 -1.09 -8.96
CA TYR A 465 9.70 -1.79 -8.70
C TYR A 465 9.76 -3.28 -9.08
N ALA A 466 9.39 -4.13 -8.12
CA ALA A 466 8.98 -5.50 -8.38
C ALA A 466 7.70 -5.81 -7.58
N ARG A 467 6.88 -6.71 -8.13
CA ARG A 467 5.69 -7.20 -7.44
C ARG A 467 6.07 -8.33 -6.48
N SER A 468 5.75 -8.20 -5.19
CA SER A 468 5.87 -9.31 -4.24
C SER A 468 4.78 -10.34 -4.42
N GLU A 469 5.01 -11.56 -3.91
CA GLU A 469 4.04 -12.65 -3.99
C GLU A 469 2.69 -12.33 -3.33
N ASP A 470 2.68 -11.49 -2.30
CA ASP A 470 1.50 -11.14 -1.49
C ASP A 470 0.90 -9.76 -1.82
N TYR A 471 1.48 -9.01 -2.75
CA TYR A 471 1.11 -7.62 -3.04
C TYR A 471 -0.39 -7.45 -3.31
N VAL A 472 -0.97 -8.34 -4.12
CA VAL A 472 -2.39 -8.27 -4.49
C VAL A 472 -3.28 -8.53 -3.28
N GLU A 473 -2.92 -9.49 -2.42
CA GLU A 473 -3.64 -9.74 -1.18
C GLU A 473 -3.57 -8.59 -0.18
N LEU A 474 -2.45 -7.83 -0.15
CA LEU A 474 -2.32 -6.65 0.68
C LEU A 474 -3.21 -5.50 0.16
N VAL A 475 -3.11 -5.19 -1.14
CA VAL A 475 -3.90 -4.12 -1.78
C VAL A 475 -5.40 -4.41 -1.71
N GLN A 476 -5.81 -5.65 -1.96
CA GLN A 476 -7.21 -6.08 -1.85
C GLN A 476 -7.66 -6.33 -0.39
N ARG A 477 -6.78 -6.07 0.58
CA ARG A 477 -7.06 -6.21 2.03
C ARG A 477 -7.54 -7.63 2.41
N LYS A 478 -7.11 -8.66 1.66
CA LYS A 478 -7.33 -10.07 2.00
C LYS A 478 -6.48 -10.48 3.21
N ARG A 479 -5.31 -9.87 3.35
CA ARG A 479 -4.47 -9.94 4.55
C ARG A 479 -4.31 -8.51 5.06
N VAL A 480 -4.83 -8.25 6.25
CA VAL A 480 -4.72 -6.94 6.90
C VAL A 480 -3.74 -7.01 8.09
N GLY A 481 -2.97 -5.95 8.26
CA GLY A 481 -1.91 -5.86 9.26
C GLY A 481 -1.05 -4.61 9.07
N VAL A 482 0.12 -4.66 9.71
CA VAL A 482 1.23 -3.74 9.52
C VAL A 482 2.37 -4.53 8.89
N TRP A 483 2.92 -4.06 7.78
CA TRP A 483 3.83 -4.80 6.92
C TRP A 483 5.16 -4.07 6.82
N ASN A 484 6.27 -4.76 7.00
CA ASN A 484 7.60 -4.23 6.66
C ASN A 484 7.82 -4.41 5.16
N VAL A 485 7.91 -3.29 4.44
CA VAL A 485 8.01 -3.24 2.97
C VAL A 485 9.25 -2.46 2.54
N PRO A 486 9.79 -2.66 1.33
CA PRO A 486 11.01 -1.95 0.90
C PRO A 486 10.78 -0.50 0.43
N TYR A 487 9.55 -0.10 0.15
CA TYR A 487 9.23 1.22 -0.41
C TYR A 487 7.85 1.70 0.04
N ILE A 488 7.75 2.96 0.42
CA ILE A 488 6.51 3.70 0.75
C ILE A 488 6.60 5.11 0.18
N SER A 489 5.47 5.71 -0.17
CA SER A 489 5.40 7.07 -0.72
C SER A 489 4.05 7.73 -0.42
N GLN A 490 3.86 8.97 -0.90
CA GLN A 490 2.67 9.83 -0.76
C GLN A 490 2.22 10.20 0.66
N ALA A 491 2.19 9.28 1.62
CA ALA A 491 1.75 9.55 2.97
C ALA A 491 2.55 8.71 3.96
N TYR A 492 3.22 9.34 4.93
CA TYR A 492 3.97 8.62 5.96
C TYR A 492 4.28 9.48 7.18
N VAL A 493 4.26 8.84 8.35
CA VAL A 493 4.66 9.41 9.64
C VAL A 493 6.03 8.88 10.02
N ILE A 494 6.92 9.78 10.43
CA ILE A 494 8.26 9.50 10.94
C ILE A 494 8.41 10.06 12.35
N ARG A 495 9.03 9.31 13.24
CA ARG A 495 9.38 9.79 14.58
C ARG A 495 10.52 10.82 14.50
N GLY A 496 10.33 11.99 15.12
CA GLY A 496 11.35 13.05 15.14
C GLY A 496 12.67 12.60 15.78
N GLU A 497 12.61 11.74 16.80
CA GLU A 497 13.79 11.12 17.40
C GLU A 497 14.63 10.34 16.37
N THR A 498 13.99 9.58 15.47
CA THR A 498 14.68 8.83 14.41
C THR A 498 15.38 9.77 13.43
N LEU A 499 14.75 10.92 13.08
CA LEU A 499 15.39 11.95 12.24
C LEU A 499 16.64 12.54 12.91
N ARG A 500 16.61 12.75 14.23
CA ARG A 500 17.72 13.34 14.98
C ARG A 500 18.87 12.38 15.26
N THR A 501 18.57 11.10 15.52
CA THR A 501 19.56 10.14 16.02
C THR A 501 20.07 9.15 14.98
N GLU A 502 19.23 8.77 14.01
CA GLU A 502 19.55 7.70 13.05
C GLU A 502 19.69 8.21 11.60
N LEU A 503 19.01 9.32 11.28
CA LEU A 503 19.07 10.03 9.98
C LEU A 503 19.44 11.52 10.12
N PRO A 504 20.58 11.86 10.74
CA PRO A 504 20.97 13.25 11.00
C PRO A 504 21.37 14.01 9.72
N GLN A 505 21.63 13.32 8.61
CA GLN A 505 21.98 13.97 7.35
C GLN A 505 20.80 14.75 6.78
N ARG A 506 21.10 15.92 6.19
CA ARG A 506 20.08 16.75 5.54
C ARG A 506 19.61 16.17 4.21
N GLU A 507 20.56 15.72 3.39
CA GLU A 507 20.30 15.08 2.09
C GLU A 507 19.77 13.66 2.32
N VAL A 508 18.44 13.53 2.33
CA VAL A 508 17.72 12.24 2.46
C VAL A 508 17.02 11.91 1.15
N PHE A 509 16.39 12.91 0.54
CA PHE A 509 15.73 12.83 -0.76
C PHE A 509 16.67 13.26 -1.90
N SER A 510 17.58 14.19 -1.62
CA SER A 510 18.53 14.72 -2.61
C SER A 510 19.91 14.04 -2.54
N GLY A 511 20.80 14.38 -3.46
CA GLY A 511 22.22 13.96 -3.43
C GLY A 511 22.58 12.83 -4.42
N SER A 512 21.62 12.35 -5.22
CA SER A 512 21.89 11.45 -6.34
C SER A 512 20.92 11.71 -7.49
N ASP A 513 21.23 11.18 -8.68
CA ASP A 513 20.33 11.22 -9.85
C ASP A 513 19.12 10.26 -9.73
N THR A 514 18.97 9.59 -8.58
CA THR A 514 17.83 8.71 -8.29
C THR A 514 16.59 9.55 -8.01
N ASP A 515 15.41 9.04 -8.35
CA ASP A 515 14.14 9.62 -7.92
C ASP A 515 14.13 9.92 -6.40
N PRO A 516 13.64 11.10 -5.96
CA PRO A 516 13.68 11.51 -4.56
C PRO A 516 12.99 10.54 -3.58
N ASP A 517 11.86 9.94 -3.97
CA ASP A 517 11.10 9.04 -3.09
C ASP A 517 11.82 7.67 -2.96
N MET A 518 12.44 7.21 -4.06
CA MET A 518 13.33 6.05 -4.02
C MET A 518 14.58 6.30 -3.16
N ALA A 519 15.20 7.48 -3.28
CA ALA A 519 16.36 7.88 -2.48
C ALA A 519 16.04 7.92 -0.98
N PHE A 520 14.87 8.47 -0.61
CA PHE A 520 14.36 8.46 0.76
C PHE A 520 14.21 7.05 1.33
N CYS A 521 13.53 6.16 0.58
CA CYS A 521 13.35 4.78 1.03
C CYS A 521 14.70 4.07 1.17
N LYS A 522 15.64 4.31 0.24
CA LYS A 522 16.98 3.73 0.28
C LYS A 522 17.78 4.22 1.50
N SER A 523 17.75 5.52 1.79
CA SER A 523 18.40 6.11 2.96
C SER A 523 17.98 5.45 4.27
N LEU A 524 16.69 5.11 4.42
CA LEU A 524 16.16 4.38 5.56
C LEU A 524 16.61 2.91 5.59
N ARG A 525 16.56 2.21 4.46
CA ARG A 525 17.00 0.81 4.33
C ARG A 525 18.49 0.65 4.64
N ASP A 526 19.33 1.57 4.17
CA ASP A 526 20.78 1.57 4.41
C ASP A 526 21.12 1.72 5.91
N LYS A 527 20.23 2.34 6.70
CA LYS A 527 20.34 2.43 8.18
C LYS A 527 19.67 1.27 8.92
N GLY A 528 19.05 0.33 8.20
CA GLY A 528 18.31 -0.78 8.80
C GLY A 528 17.01 -0.35 9.50
N ILE A 529 16.46 0.81 9.13
CA ILE A 529 15.17 1.30 9.62
C ILE A 529 14.06 0.68 8.77
N PHE A 530 13.05 0.10 9.41
CA PHE A 530 11.94 -0.54 8.72
C PHE A 530 10.93 0.49 8.21
N LEU A 531 10.50 0.33 6.96
CA LEU A 531 9.40 1.09 6.38
C LEU A 531 8.11 0.27 6.60
N HIS A 532 7.29 0.70 7.56
CA HIS A 532 6.03 0.02 7.83
C HIS A 532 4.90 0.55 6.96
N LEU A 533 3.98 -0.33 6.59
CA LEU A 533 2.74 0.00 5.89
C LEU A 533 1.56 -0.59 6.64
N SER A 534 0.55 0.21 6.99
CA SER A 534 -0.69 -0.28 7.58
C SER A 534 -1.79 -0.36 6.53
N ASN A 535 -2.44 -1.52 6.41
CA ASN A 535 -3.71 -1.68 5.70
C ASN A 535 -4.83 -2.18 6.65
N GLN A 536 -4.60 -2.09 7.96
CA GLN A 536 -5.51 -2.49 9.03
C GLN A 536 -6.86 -1.75 8.96
N HIS A 537 -6.83 -0.50 8.51
CA HIS A 537 -7.99 0.35 8.27
C HIS A 537 -8.06 0.78 6.81
N GLU A 538 -9.24 1.26 6.37
CA GLU A 538 -9.33 2.05 5.14
C GLU A 538 -8.90 3.46 5.50
N PHE A 539 -7.84 3.93 4.88
CA PHE A 539 -7.28 5.25 5.15
C PHE A 539 -7.72 6.28 4.11
N GLY A 540 -7.78 5.86 2.83
CA GLY A 540 -8.01 6.77 1.72
C GLY A 540 -7.72 6.14 0.37
N ARG A 541 -7.54 7.01 -0.63
CA ARG A 541 -7.30 6.66 -2.03
C ARG A 541 -6.22 7.57 -2.65
N LEU A 542 -5.71 7.16 -3.80
CA LEU A 542 -4.79 7.97 -4.61
C LEU A 542 -5.50 8.48 -5.86
N LEU A 543 -5.29 9.76 -6.17
CA LEU A 543 -5.74 10.38 -7.41
C LEU A 543 -4.95 9.87 -8.62
N ALA A 544 -5.54 10.00 -9.79
CA ALA A 544 -4.87 9.89 -11.08
C ALA A 544 -4.51 11.29 -11.56
N THR A 545 -3.21 11.59 -11.62
CA THR A 545 -2.66 12.90 -12.02
C THR A 545 -1.90 12.86 -13.34
N SER A 546 -1.84 11.70 -14.01
CA SER A 546 -0.93 11.46 -15.14
C SER A 546 -1.25 12.26 -16.40
N ARG A 547 -2.49 12.73 -16.58
CA ARG A 547 -2.98 13.46 -17.76
C ARG A 547 -4.00 14.53 -17.35
N TYR A 548 -3.66 15.30 -16.33
CA TYR A 548 -4.51 16.39 -15.88
C TYR A 548 -4.36 17.58 -16.86
N ASP A 549 -5.47 17.98 -17.48
CA ASP A 549 -5.49 19.06 -18.48
C ASP A 549 -5.81 20.40 -17.81
N THR A 550 -4.81 21.27 -17.71
CA THR A 550 -4.91 22.58 -17.04
C THR A 550 -5.37 23.70 -17.96
N ASP A 551 -5.68 23.43 -19.24
CA ASP A 551 -6.02 24.45 -20.23
C ASP A 551 -7.52 24.89 -20.18
N HIS A 552 -8.25 24.43 -19.17
CA HIS A 552 -9.64 24.80 -18.88
C HIS A 552 -9.74 25.85 -17.77
N LEU A 553 -10.85 26.59 -17.70
CA LEU A 553 -11.13 27.47 -16.56
C LEU A 553 -11.35 26.65 -15.30
N HIS A 554 -12.10 25.56 -15.43
CA HIS A 554 -12.37 24.59 -14.37
C HIS A 554 -11.99 23.17 -14.81
N PRO A 555 -10.68 22.81 -14.79
CA PRO A 555 -10.20 21.48 -15.20
C PRO A 555 -10.86 20.30 -14.50
N ASP A 556 -11.25 20.47 -13.24
CA ASP A 556 -11.90 19.46 -12.41
C ASP A 556 -13.19 18.93 -13.07
N LEU A 557 -13.90 19.75 -13.85
CA LEU A 557 -15.10 19.33 -14.61
C LEU A 557 -14.79 18.16 -15.55
N TRP A 558 -13.58 18.08 -16.11
CA TRP A 558 -13.15 17.03 -17.04
C TRP A 558 -12.69 15.72 -16.35
N GLN A 559 -12.60 15.69 -15.02
CA GLN A 559 -12.05 14.56 -14.25
C GLN A 559 -12.99 13.37 -14.03
N ILE A 560 -14.19 13.36 -14.63
CA ILE A 560 -15.19 12.30 -14.47
C ILE A 560 -14.66 10.89 -14.83
N PHE A 561 -13.65 10.80 -15.70
CA PHE A 561 -13.06 9.52 -16.11
C PHE A 561 -11.91 9.05 -15.22
N ASP A 562 -11.01 9.97 -14.89
CA ASP A 562 -9.77 9.64 -14.19
C ASP A 562 -9.99 9.49 -12.68
N ASN A 563 -10.85 10.34 -12.11
CA ASN A 563 -11.14 10.41 -10.67
C ASN A 563 -12.67 10.41 -10.41
N PRO A 564 -13.42 9.38 -10.83
CA PRO A 564 -14.89 9.38 -10.79
C PRO A 564 -15.51 9.48 -9.41
N LEU A 565 -14.83 9.02 -8.35
CA LEU A 565 -15.33 9.12 -6.98
C LEU A 565 -15.25 10.55 -6.47
N ASP A 566 -14.08 11.17 -6.62
CA ASP A 566 -13.80 12.54 -6.23
C ASP A 566 -14.69 13.50 -7.04
N TRP A 567 -14.79 13.28 -8.36
CA TRP A 567 -15.69 14.02 -9.24
C TRP A 567 -17.16 13.89 -8.81
N LYS A 568 -17.60 12.71 -8.37
CA LYS A 568 -18.96 12.51 -7.84
C LYS A 568 -19.17 13.31 -6.54
N GLU A 569 -18.22 13.25 -5.60
CA GLU A 569 -18.30 13.95 -4.32
C GLU A 569 -18.40 15.48 -4.52
N GLN A 570 -17.75 16.02 -5.55
CA GLN A 570 -17.75 17.44 -5.89
C GLN A 570 -18.96 17.89 -6.72
N TYR A 571 -19.32 17.14 -7.77
CA TYR A 571 -20.22 17.63 -8.82
C TYR A 571 -21.61 16.99 -8.86
N ILE A 572 -21.80 15.84 -8.21
CA ILE A 572 -23.12 15.24 -8.09
C ILE A 572 -23.78 15.73 -6.81
N HIS A 573 -25.07 16.05 -6.91
CA HIS A 573 -25.82 16.53 -5.75
C HIS A 573 -25.73 15.52 -4.60
N GLU A 574 -25.41 16.00 -3.39
CA GLU A 574 -25.27 15.16 -2.18
C GLU A 574 -26.45 14.20 -1.93
N ASN A 575 -27.67 14.59 -2.30
CA ASN A 575 -28.90 13.84 -2.10
C ASN A 575 -29.29 12.95 -3.30
N TYR A 576 -28.53 12.98 -4.40
CA TYR A 576 -28.80 12.16 -5.59
C TYR A 576 -28.86 10.66 -5.26
N SER A 577 -27.89 10.14 -4.51
CA SER A 577 -27.81 8.69 -4.22
C SER A 577 -29.03 8.24 -3.39
N ARG A 578 -29.44 9.05 -2.40
CA ARG A 578 -30.65 8.82 -1.58
C ARG A 578 -31.94 8.91 -2.42
N ALA A 579 -31.98 9.81 -3.40
CA ALA A 579 -33.10 9.94 -4.32
C ALA A 579 -33.23 8.70 -5.22
N LEU A 580 -32.11 8.17 -5.73
CA LEU A 580 -32.08 6.96 -6.54
C LEU A 580 -32.51 5.70 -5.75
N GLU A 581 -32.16 5.64 -4.46
CA GLU A 581 -32.56 4.57 -3.54
C GLU A 581 -34.04 4.63 -3.14
N GLY A 582 -34.76 5.69 -3.51
CA GLY A 582 -36.21 5.80 -3.31
C GLY A 582 -36.64 6.39 -1.97
N GLU A 583 -35.79 7.18 -1.28
CA GLU A 583 -36.13 7.84 0.00
C GLU A 583 -37.17 8.99 -0.12
N GLY A 584 -38.03 8.97 -1.15
CA GLY A 584 -39.10 9.96 -1.33
C GLY A 584 -38.62 11.37 -1.70
N LEU A 585 -37.39 11.52 -2.19
CA LEU A 585 -36.82 12.80 -2.64
C LEU A 585 -37.17 13.15 -4.09
N VAL A 586 -37.54 12.15 -4.89
CA VAL A 586 -38.00 12.37 -6.26
C VAL A 586 -39.45 12.82 -6.24
N GLU A 587 -39.72 13.92 -6.94
CA GLU A 587 -41.06 14.46 -7.08
C GLU A 587 -41.60 14.23 -8.49
N GLN A 588 -42.92 14.32 -8.63
CA GLN A 588 -43.61 14.26 -9.92
C GLN A 588 -44.53 15.49 -10.06
N PRO A 589 -43.98 16.70 -10.33
CA PRO A 589 -44.75 17.94 -10.35
C PRO A 589 -45.85 17.98 -11.42
N CYS A 590 -45.70 17.24 -12.51
CA CYS A 590 -46.73 17.07 -13.55
C CYS A 590 -46.84 15.58 -13.93
N PRO A 591 -47.95 15.12 -14.53
CA PRO A 591 -48.08 13.74 -14.99
C PRO A 591 -46.89 13.34 -15.87
N ASP A 592 -46.23 12.23 -15.53
CA ASP A 592 -45.01 11.70 -16.19
C ASP A 592 -43.85 12.71 -16.37
N VAL A 593 -43.83 13.76 -15.55
CA VAL A 593 -42.70 14.68 -15.41
C VAL A 593 -42.11 14.49 -14.02
N TYR A 594 -40.96 13.84 -13.95
CA TYR A 594 -40.23 13.63 -12.71
C TYR A 594 -39.22 14.73 -12.45
N TRP A 595 -38.89 14.93 -11.19
CA TRP A 595 -37.98 15.98 -10.76
C TRP A 595 -37.11 15.50 -9.59
N PHE A 596 -35.79 15.53 -9.77
CA PHE A 596 -34.86 14.97 -8.80
C PHE A 596 -33.56 15.79 -8.71
N PRO A 597 -32.86 15.76 -7.55
CA PRO A 597 -31.55 16.40 -7.40
C PRO A 597 -30.50 15.64 -8.22
N LEU A 598 -29.72 16.35 -9.04
CA LEU A 598 -28.72 15.74 -9.93
C LEU A 598 -27.32 16.35 -9.79
N LEU A 599 -27.18 17.65 -9.99
CA LEU A 599 -25.90 18.37 -9.95
C LEU A 599 -25.75 19.15 -8.64
N SER A 600 -24.52 19.28 -8.15
CA SER A 600 -24.21 20.21 -7.05
C SER A 600 -24.30 21.67 -7.52
N ASP A 601 -24.36 22.60 -6.58
CA ASP A 601 -24.34 24.03 -6.92
C ASP A 601 -23.02 24.42 -7.61
N GLN A 602 -21.89 23.84 -7.17
CA GLN A 602 -20.57 24.03 -7.75
C GLN A 602 -20.51 23.57 -9.22
N MET A 603 -21.02 22.38 -9.53
CA MET A 603 -21.12 21.91 -10.92
C MET A 603 -21.89 22.89 -11.80
N CYS A 604 -22.98 23.45 -11.26
CA CYS A 604 -23.81 24.36 -12.01
C CYS A 604 -23.10 25.69 -12.28
N ASP A 605 -22.41 26.24 -11.28
CA ASP A 605 -21.68 27.51 -11.40
C ASP A 605 -20.51 27.36 -12.37
N GLU A 606 -19.64 26.35 -12.17
CA GLU A 606 -18.47 26.13 -13.02
C GLU A 606 -18.85 25.83 -14.47
N LEU A 607 -19.93 25.06 -14.70
CA LEU A 607 -20.41 24.81 -16.06
C LEU A 607 -20.90 26.10 -16.73
N VAL A 608 -21.62 26.97 -16.01
CA VAL A 608 -22.07 28.26 -16.55
C VAL A 608 -20.89 29.18 -16.87
N GLU A 609 -19.88 29.21 -16.00
CA GLU A 609 -18.67 30.00 -16.19
C GLU A 609 -17.87 29.54 -17.42
N GLU A 610 -17.72 28.24 -17.64
CA GLU A 610 -17.11 27.69 -18.86
C GLU A 610 -17.88 28.06 -20.14
N MET A 611 -19.22 28.01 -20.10
CA MET A 611 -20.03 28.43 -21.25
C MET A 611 -19.88 29.92 -21.55
N GLU A 612 -19.86 30.77 -20.53
CA GLU A 612 -19.70 32.22 -20.71
C GLU A 612 -18.27 32.60 -21.12
N LEU A 613 -17.25 31.87 -20.66
CA LEU A 613 -15.88 32.04 -21.13
C LEU A 613 -15.75 31.73 -22.63
N TYR A 614 -16.38 30.63 -23.08
CA TYR A 614 -16.41 30.32 -24.51
C TYR A 614 -17.11 31.42 -25.31
N GLY A 615 -18.23 31.95 -24.79
CA GLY A 615 -18.87 33.19 -25.24
C GLY A 615 -19.53 33.18 -26.63
N GLN A 616 -19.31 32.14 -27.45
CA GLN A 616 -19.89 32.04 -28.80
C GLN A 616 -21.28 31.40 -28.76
N TRP A 617 -22.24 32.07 -28.11
CA TRP A 617 -23.64 31.66 -28.06
C TRP A 617 -24.32 31.69 -29.43
N SER A 618 -25.31 30.83 -29.66
CA SER A 618 -26.09 30.83 -30.90
C SER A 618 -26.85 32.14 -31.10
N GLY A 619 -27.21 32.43 -32.35
CA GLY A 619 -28.08 33.57 -32.67
C GLY A 619 -29.58 33.33 -32.46
N GLY A 620 -30.00 32.15 -31.98
CA GLY A 620 -31.40 31.74 -31.86
C GLY A 620 -32.12 31.64 -33.21
N ARG A 621 -31.40 31.30 -34.28
CA ARG A 621 -31.93 31.20 -35.66
C ARG A 621 -31.99 29.76 -36.13
N HIS A 622 -32.91 29.47 -37.05
CA HIS A 622 -33.08 28.15 -37.62
C HIS A 622 -31.85 27.61 -38.37
N GLU A 623 -30.98 28.50 -38.85
CA GLU A 623 -29.71 28.11 -39.48
C GLU A 623 -28.57 28.36 -38.50
N ASP A 624 -27.85 27.28 -38.17
CA ASP A 624 -26.68 27.34 -37.29
C ASP A 624 -25.50 26.60 -37.91
N SER A 625 -24.54 27.37 -38.42
CA SER A 625 -23.33 26.84 -39.07
C SER A 625 -22.37 26.12 -38.12
N ARG A 626 -22.62 26.16 -36.81
CA ARG A 626 -21.83 25.45 -35.78
C ARG A 626 -22.30 24.00 -35.62
N LEU A 627 -23.51 23.68 -36.10
CA LEU A 627 -24.10 22.35 -36.02
C LEU A 627 -23.83 21.49 -37.26
N ALA A 628 -23.61 20.19 -37.06
CA ALA A 628 -23.52 19.22 -38.14
C ALA A 628 -24.90 19.03 -38.80
N GLY A 629 -25.13 19.69 -39.93
CA GLY A 629 -26.40 19.70 -40.67
C GLY A 629 -27.04 21.08 -40.83
N GLY A 630 -26.55 22.09 -40.10
CA GLY A 630 -26.84 23.50 -40.36
C GLY A 630 -28.26 24.00 -40.03
N TYR A 631 -29.17 23.14 -39.55
CA TYR A 631 -30.58 23.51 -39.34
C TYR A 631 -31.15 23.00 -38.01
N GLU A 632 -31.77 23.90 -37.25
CA GLU A 632 -32.42 23.63 -35.97
C GLU A 632 -33.93 23.92 -36.05
N ASN A 633 -34.75 22.90 -35.79
CA ASN A 633 -36.21 22.99 -35.94
C ASN A 633 -36.86 23.97 -34.94
N VAL A 634 -36.23 24.15 -33.77
CA VAL A 634 -36.69 25.04 -32.70
C VAL A 634 -35.47 25.71 -32.08
N PRO A 635 -35.03 26.86 -32.62
CA PRO A 635 -33.74 27.40 -32.26
C PRO A 635 -33.74 28.03 -30.87
N THR A 636 -32.65 27.82 -30.14
CA THR A 636 -32.38 28.42 -28.83
C THR A 636 -31.04 29.14 -28.84
N VAL A 637 -30.87 30.21 -28.05
CA VAL A 637 -29.55 30.79 -27.77
C VAL A 637 -28.78 29.84 -26.87
N ASP A 638 -27.86 29.08 -27.47
CA ASP A 638 -27.20 27.96 -26.81
C ASP A 638 -25.74 27.72 -27.23
N ILE A 639 -25.10 26.85 -26.44
CA ILE A 639 -23.78 26.26 -26.69
C ILE A 639 -23.90 24.75 -26.50
N HIS A 640 -23.53 23.99 -27.53
CA HIS A 640 -23.47 22.53 -27.45
C HIS A 640 -22.19 22.07 -26.73
N MET A 641 -22.29 21.00 -25.95
CA MET A 641 -21.15 20.41 -25.22
C MET A 641 -19.99 20.05 -26.15
N LYS A 642 -20.29 19.68 -27.40
CA LYS A 642 -19.27 19.39 -28.42
C LYS A 642 -18.40 20.60 -28.76
N GLN A 643 -18.94 21.82 -28.71
CA GLN A 643 -18.22 23.05 -29.06
C GLN A 643 -17.15 23.40 -28.03
N VAL A 644 -17.37 23.03 -26.78
CA VAL A 644 -16.45 23.23 -25.65
C VAL A 644 -15.65 21.98 -25.30
N GLY A 645 -15.75 20.90 -26.10
CA GLY A 645 -15.03 19.66 -25.84
C GLY A 645 -15.48 18.91 -24.57
N TYR A 646 -16.75 19.06 -24.14
CA TYR A 646 -17.31 18.46 -22.93
C TYR A 646 -18.36 17.36 -23.22
N GLU A 647 -18.55 16.98 -24.49
CA GLU A 647 -19.58 16.02 -24.90
C GLU A 647 -19.35 14.62 -24.30
N ASP A 648 -18.11 14.11 -24.32
CA ASP A 648 -17.81 12.78 -23.79
C ASP A 648 -18.01 12.71 -22.27
N GLN A 649 -17.60 13.75 -21.56
CA GLN A 649 -17.76 13.91 -20.11
C GLN A 649 -19.25 13.94 -19.74
N TRP A 650 -20.03 14.78 -20.43
CA TRP A 650 -21.48 14.85 -20.21
C TRP A 650 -22.19 13.53 -20.52
N LEU A 651 -21.81 12.85 -21.60
CA LEU A 651 -22.35 11.52 -21.93
C LEU A 651 -22.01 10.48 -20.85
N GLN A 652 -20.85 10.57 -20.21
CA GLN A 652 -20.50 9.71 -19.09
C GLN A 652 -21.37 9.99 -17.86
N LEU A 653 -21.68 11.26 -17.58
CA LEU A 653 -22.65 11.66 -16.54
C LEU A 653 -24.02 11.05 -16.83
N LEU A 654 -24.52 11.19 -18.06
CA LEU A 654 -25.82 10.60 -18.46
C LEU A 654 -25.84 9.09 -18.23
N ARG A 655 -24.80 8.36 -18.66
CA ARG A 655 -24.73 6.89 -18.49
C ARG A 655 -24.68 6.46 -17.03
N THR A 656 -23.93 7.19 -16.21
CA THR A 656 -23.64 6.80 -14.82
C THR A 656 -24.77 7.17 -13.87
N TYR A 657 -25.44 8.29 -14.11
CA TYR A 657 -26.41 8.85 -13.16
C TYR A 657 -27.82 8.93 -13.76
N VAL A 658 -27.98 9.53 -14.94
CA VAL A 658 -29.33 9.76 -15.50
C VAL A 658 -29.97 8.46 -16.00
N GLY A 659 -29.20 7.54 -16.57
CA GLY A 659 -29.68 6.23 -17.03
C GLY A 659 -30.33 5.43 -15.92
N PRO A 660 -29.60 5.09 -14.83
CA PRO A 660 -30.17 4.38 -13.67
C PRO A 660 -31.38 5.08 -13.05
N MET A 661 -31.35 6.41 -12.94
CA MET A 661 -32.52 7.18 -12.46
C MET A 661 -33.73 7.00 -13.38
N THR A 662 -33.53 7.08 -14.69
CA THR A 662 -34.60 6.92 -15.69
C THR A 662 -35.23 5.52 -15.63
N GLU A 663 -34.41 4.46 -15.55
CA GLU A 663 -34.90 3.08 -15.44
C GLU A 663 -35.65 2.82 -14.12
N SER A 664 -35.27 3.52 -13.04
CA SER A 664 -35.98 3.46 -11.76
C SER A 664 -37.36 4.13 -11.84
N LEU A 665 -37.43 5.31 -12.47
CA LEU A 665 -38.66 6.12 -12.56
C LEU A 665 -39.64 5.63 -13.61
N PHE A 666 -39.16 4.97 -14.66
CA PHE A 666 -39.99 4.36 -15.70
C PHE A 666 -39.75 2.85 -15.77
N PRO A 667 -40.31 2.05 -14.83
CA PRO A 667 -40.13 0.61 -14.81
C PRO A 667 -40.51 -0.05 -16.14
N GLY A 668 -39.57 -0.81 -16.71
CA GLY A 668 -39.74 -1.48 -18.00
C GLY A 668 -39.14 -0.73 -19.20
N TYR A 669 -38.72 0.52 -19.01
CA TYR A 669 -37.85 1.21 -19.96
C TYR A 669 -36.39 0.87 -19.69
N HIS A 670 -35.59 0.70 -20.74
CA HIS A 670 -34.16 0.44 -20.66
C HIS A 670 -33.41 1.40 -21.57
N THR A 671 -32.32 1.98 -21.07
CA THR A 671 -31.60 3.02 -21.79
C THR A 671 -30.09 2.81 -21.77
N LYS A 672 -29.43 3.21 -22.87
CA LYS A 672 -27.97 3.38 -22.93
C LYS A 672 -27.58 4.86 -22.96
N THR A 673 -28.56 5.73 -22.68
CA THR A 673 -28.48 7.18 -22.63
C THR A 673 -27.73 7.78 -23.83
N ARG A 674 -28.17 7.44 -25.04
CA ARG A 674 -27.57 8.02 -26.25
C ARG A 674 -28.13 9.42 -26.46
N ALA A 675 -27.29 10.44 -26.49
CA ALA A 675 -27.73 11.81 -26.72
C ALA A 675 -26.79 12.50 -27.72
N VAL A 676 -27.34 13.01 -28.82
CA VAL A 676 -26.59 13.79 -29.83
C VAL A 676 -26.75 15.30 -29.59
N MET A 677 -27.84 15.71 -28.96
CA MET A 677 -28.10 17.11 -28.61
C MET A 677 -27.95 17.29 -27.11
N ASN A 678 -26.82 17.85 -26.70
CA ASN A 678 -26.47 18.20 -25.32
C ASN A 678 -26.00 19.66 -25.34
N PHE A 679 -26.75 20.55 -24.72
CA PHE A 679 -26.50 21.99 -24.85
C PHE A 679 -27.01 22.78 -23.66
N VAL A 680 -26.29 23.85 -23.32
CA VAL A 680 -26.73 24.83 -22.33
C VAL A 680 -27.47 25.94 -23.07
N VAL A 681 -28.69 26.24 -22.61
CA VAL A 681 -29.51 27.33 -23.13
C VAL A 681 -29.42 28.52 -22.19
N ARG A 682 -29.34 29.72 -22.77
CA ARG A 682 -29.40 31.00 -22.07
C ARG A 682 -30.64 31.78 -22.47
N TYR A 683 -31.49 32.08 -21.49
CA TYR A 683 -32.64 32.96 -21.67
C TYR A 683 -32.42 34.32 -21.03
N ARG A 684 -32.59 35.38 -21.81
CA ARG A 684 -32.56 36.78 -21.35
C ARG A 684 -33.71 37.61 -21.93
N PRO A 685 -34.22 38.63 -21.22
CA PRO A 685 -35.24 39.54 -21.73
C PRO A 685 -34.88 40.27 -23.02
N ASP A 686 -33.60 40.57 -23.21
CA ASP A 686 -33.03 41.35 -24.33
C ASP A 686 -32.54 40.48 -25.50
N GLU A 687 -32.49 39.15 -25.33
CA GLU A 687 -32.12 38.18 -26.37
C GLU A 687 -33.33 37.29 -26.71
N GLN A 688 -33.28 36.02 -26.34
CA GLN A 688 -34.39 35.08 -26.43
C GLN A 688 -34.95 34.81 -25.03
N PRO A 689 -36.10 35.39 -24.64
CA PRO A 689 -36.64 35.22 -23.29
C PRO A 689 -37.47 33.95 -23.11
N SER A 690 -37.96 33.34 -24.19
CA SER A 690 -38.93 32.24 -24.13
C SER A 690 -38.68 31.23 -25.25
N LEU A 691 -39.31 30.06 -25.12
CA LEU A 691 -39.30 29.02 -26.14
C LEU A 691 -40.73 28.62 -26.48
N ARG A 692 -41.10 28.77 -27.75
CA ARG A 692 -42.46 28.46 -28.24
C ARG A 692 -42.84 26.99 -27.99
N PRO A 693 -44.14 26.66 -27.94
CA PRO A 693 -44.59 25.27 -27.81
C PRO A 693 -43.97 24.32 -28.85
N HIS A 694 -43.38 23.22 -28.41
CA HIS A 694 -42.73 22.23 -29.27
C HIS A 694 -42.70 20.82 -28.66
N HIS A 695 -42.23 19.86 -29.47
CA HIS A 695 -41.80 18.53 -29.04
C HIS A 695 -40.30 18.42 -29.21
N ASP A 696 -39.68 17.62 -28.35
CA ASP A 696 -38.26 17.31 -28.45
C ASP A 696 -38.05 16.13 -29.38
N SER A 697 -36.92 16.12 -30.07
CA SER A 697 -36.50 14.95 -30.84
C SER A 697 -35.77 13.95 -29.95
N SER A 698 -36.47 13.45 -28.92
CA SER A 698 -35.97 12.49 -27.93
C SER A 698 -37.05 11.47 -27.56
N THR A 699 -36.65 10.33 -27.01
CA THR A 699 -37.60 9.48 -26.28
C THR A 699 -37.95 10.15 -24.95
N PHE A 700 -36.94 10.61 -24.22
CA PHE A 700 -37.10 11.44 -23.04
C PHE A 700 -36.07 12.58 -23.02
N THR A 701 -36.43 13.67 -22.37
CA THR A 701 -35.61 14.88 -22.23
C THR A 701 -35.21 15.05 -20.78
N LEU A 702 -33.94 15.37 -20.57
CA LEU A 702 -33.41 15.88 -19.31
C LEU A 702 -33.28 17.40 -19.41
N ASN A 703 -33.79 18.13 -18.43
CA ASN A 703 -33.69 19.59 -18.33
C ASN A 703 -33.29 20.00 -16.92
N VAL A 704 -32.05 20.46 -16.74
CA VAL A 704 -31.45 20.77 -15.43
C VAL A 704 -31.33 22.28 -15.28
N ALA A 705 -31.80 22.84 -14.17
CA ALA A 705 -31.60 24.26 -13.87
C ALA A 705 -30.19 24.51 -13.32
N LEU A 706 -29.48 25.52 -13.87
CA LEU A 706 -28.09 25.82 -13.51
C LEU A 706 -27.95 27.05 -12.59
N ASN A 707 -29.00 27.84 -12.40
CA ASN A 707 -28.96 29.00 -11.51
C ASN A 707 -30.28 29.26 -10.78
N HIS A 708 -30.28 30.19 -9.81
CA HIS A 708 -31.39 30.39 -8.88
C HIS A 708 -32.46 31.32 -9.44
N LYS A 709 -33.71 30.83 -9.44
CA LYS A 709 -34.87 31.69 -9.63
C LYS A 709 -34.99 32.68 -8.48
N GLY A 710 -35.25 33.94 -8.78
CA GLY A 710 -35.41 35.05 -7.84
C GLY A 710 -34.12 35.83 -7.59
N LEU A 711 -32.98 35.14 -7.48
CA LEU A 711 -31.67 35.78 -7.34
C LEU A 711 -31.10 36.17 -8.71
N ASP A 712 -30.99 35.20 -9.62
CA ASP A 712 -30.30 35.40 -10.91
C ASP A 712 -31.26 35.78 -12.04
N TYR A 713 -32.54 35.36 -11.94
CA TYR A 713 -33.59 35.68 -12.90
C TYR A 713 -35.00 35.71 -12.31
N GLU A 714 -35.91 36.44 -12.97
CA GLU A 714 -37.36 36.41 -12.71
C GLU A 714 -38.13 35.85 -13.91
N GLY A 715 -39.35 35.37 -13.69
CA GLY A 715 -40.13 34.67 -14.71
C GLY A 715 -39.63 33.24 -14.95
N GLY A 716 -39.76 32.76 -16.18
CA GLY A 716 -39.27 31.44 -16.56
C GLY A 716 -40.11 30.26 -16.05
N GLY A 717 -39.58 29.06 -16.26
CA GLY A 717 -40.23 27.79 -15.97
C GLY A 717 -40.44 26.95 -17.22
N CYS A 718 -41.20 25.87 -17.07
CA CYS A 718 -41.65 25.01 -18.17
C CYS A 718 -43.15 24.74 -18.00
N ARG A 719 -43.94 24.90 -19.07
CA ARG A 719 -45.37 24.56 -19.08
C ARG A 719 -45.61 23.40 -20.01
N PHE A 720 -46.31 22.38 -19.53
CA PHE A 720 -46.77 21.23 -20.32
C PHE A 720 -48.23 21.45 -20.72
N LEU A 721 -48.45 21.84 -21.98
CA LEU A 721 -49.74 22.38 -22.44
C LEU A 721 -50.89 21.38 -22.33
N ARG A 722 -50.62 20.09 -22.60
CA ARG A 722 -51.66 19.03 -22.53
C ARG A 722 -52.21 18.80 -21.12
N TYR A 723 -51.47 19.21 -20.09
CA TYR A 723 -51.83 19.00 -18.69
C TYR A 723 -52.17 20.29 -17.96
N ASP A 724 -52.05 21.45 -18.64
CA ASP A 724 -52.06 22.79 -18.03
C ASP A 724 -51.21 22.87 -16.75
N CYS A 725 -50.09 22.15 -16.75
CA CYS A 725 -49.21 22.02 -15.60
C CYS A 725 -47.95 22.86 -15.81
N ILE A 726 -47.55 23.60 -14.78
CA ILE A 726 -46.45 24.55 -14.85
C ILE A 726 -45.45 24.22 -13.75
N VAL A 727 -44.21 23.93 -14.14
CA VAL A 727 -43.06 23.95 -13.22
C VAL A 727 -42.58 25.39 -13.14
N SER A 728 -43.13 26.14 -12.19
CA SER A 728 -42.93 27.59 -12.09
C SER A 728 -41.62 27.95 -11.40
N SER A 729 -41.15 27.16 -10.43
CA SER A 729 -39.96 27.50 -9.62
C SER A 729 -38.88 26.42 -9.69
N PRO A 730 -38.12 26.33 -10.79
CA PRO A 730 -36.98 25.41 -10.88
C PRO A 730 -35.96 25.62 -9.74
N ARG A 731 -35.34 24.53 -9.33
CA ARG A 731 -34.35 24.41 -8.26
C ARG A 731 -33.00 24.17 -8.92
N LYS A 732 -31.99 24.98 -8.58
CA LYS A 732 -30.63 24.80 -9.08
C LYS A 732 -30.15 23.37 -8.79
N GLY A 733 -29.47 22.76 -9.75
CA GLY A 733 -28.97 21.38 -9.65
C GLY A 733 -30.03 20.28 -9.79
N TRP A 734 -31.33 20.59 -9.87
CA TRP A 734 -32.38 19.59 -10.06
C TRP A 734 -32.72 19.42 -11.54
N GLY A 735 -32.87 18.15 -11.95
CA GLY A 735 -33.20 17.75 -13.32
C GLY A 735 -34.68 17.37 -13.46
N LEU A 736 -35.38 18.00 -14.40
CA LEU A 736 -36.67 17.55 -14.90
C LEU A 736 -36.46 16.44 -15.93
N LEU A 737 -37.29 15.40 -15.85
CA LEU A 737 -37.25 14.24 -16.73
C LEU A 737 -38.65 13.96 -17.25
N HIS A 738 -38.85 14.07 -18.57
CA HIS A 738 -40.15 13.88 -19.20
C HIS A 738 -40.01 13.25 -20.60
N PRO A 739 -41.04 12.57 -21.12
CA PRO A 739 -41.08 12.15 -22.52
C PRO A 739 -40.91 13.33 -23.48
N GLY A 740 -40.15 13.15 -24.58
CA GLY A 740 -39.91 14.23 -25.56
C GLY A 740 -40.96 14.32 -26.66
N ARG A 741 -41.54 13.16 -27.03
CA ARG A 741 -42.47 13.01 -28.16
C ARG A 741 -43.90 12.78 -27.72
N LEU A 742 -44.83 13.10 -28.62
CA LEU A 742 -46.28 12.81 -28.59
C LEU A 742 -47.06 13.46 -27.43
N THR A 743 -46.70 13.21 -26.18
CA THR A 743 -47.56 13.48 -25.02
C THR A 743 -47.23 14.75 -24.24
N HIS A 744 -45.99 15.23 -24.31
CA HIS A 744 -45.50 16.37 -23.51
C HIS A 744 -45.15 17.57 -24.40
N TYR A 745 -46.15 18.04 -25.16
CA TYR A 745 -46.03 19.30 -25.89
C TYR A 745 -45.88 20.44 -24.87
N HIS A 746 -44.75 21.13 -24.90
CA HIS A 746 -44.35 22.03 -23.81
C HIS A 746 -43.75 23.34 -24.33
N GLU A 747 -43.75 24.37 -23.48
CA GLU A 747 -43.18 25.69 -23.75
C GLU A 747 -42.26 26.18 -22.63
N GLY A 748 -41.22 26.92 -23.01
CA GLY A 748 -40.35 27.64 -22.09
C GLY A 748 -40.96 29.01 -21.78
N LEU A 749 -41.43 29.19 -20.54
CA LEU A 749 -42.06 30.44 -20.13
C LEU A 749 -41.06 31.62 -20.18
N PRO A 750 -41.52 32.85 -20.46
CA PRO A 750 -40.64 34.01 -20.60
C PRO A 750 -39.85 34.33 -19.33
N THR A 751 -38.52 34.44 -19.44
CA THR A 751 -37.66 35.11 -18.46
C THR A 751 -37.89 36.62 -18.55
N THR A 752 -38.29 37.26 -17.45
CA THR A 752 -38.70 38.67 -17.42
C THR A 752 -37.61 39.60 -16.90
N ARG A 753 -36.64 39.09 -16.13
CA ARG A 753 -35.48 39.84 -15.64
C ARG A 753 -34.30 38.89 -15.45
N GLY A 754 -33.08 39.41 -15.57
CA GLY A 754 -31.85 38.64 -15.32
C GLY A 754 -31.55 37.62 -16.41
N THR A 755 -30.77 36.59 -16.07
CA THR A 755 -30.38 35.53 -17.02
C THR A 755 -30.69 34.16 -16.45
N ARG A 756 -31.38 33.31 -17.21
CA ARG A 756 -31.69 31.93 -16.83
C ARG A 756 -30.86 30.96 -17.66
N TYR A 757 -30.14 30.07 -16.98
CA TYR A 757 -29.39 28.99 -17.62
C TYR A 757 -30.01 27.63 -17.33
N ILE A 758 -30.11 26.78 -18.35
CA ILE A 758 -30.52 25.38 -18.22
C ILE A 758 -29.63 24.49 -19.06
N MET A 759 -29.33 23.29 -18.58
CA MET A 759 -28.68 22.24 -19.36
C MET A 759 -29.73 21.26 -19.88
N VAL A 760 -29.74 21.01 -21.18
CA VAL A 760 -30.73 20.16 -21.84
C VAL A 760 -30.05 19.02 -22.60
N SER A 761 -30.61 17.82 -22.45
CA SER A 761 -30.22 16.64 -23.23
C SER A 761 -31.43 15.95 -23.84
N PHE A 762 -31.39 15.76 -25.16
CA PHE A 762 -32.34 14.94 -25.90
C PHE A 762 -31.82 13.51 -25.97
N VAL A 763 -32.37 12.64 -25.11
CA VAL A 763 -31.86 11.29 -24.89
C VAL A 763 -32.72 10.26 -25.62
N ASP A 764 -32.03 9.26 -26.17
CA ASP A 764 -32.55 8.20 -27.04
C ASP A 764 -33.42 8.78 -28.20
N PRO A 765 -32.82 9.62 -29.08
CA PRO A 765 -33.52 10.28 -30.19
C PRO A 765 -34.04 9.34 -31.27
#